data_AF-A0A841F5Z1-F1
#
_entry.id   AF-A0A841F5Z1-F1
#
_cell.length_a   1.000
_cell.length_b   1.000
_cell.length_c   1.000
_cell.angle_alpha   90.00
_cell.angle_beta   90.00
_cell.angle_gamma   90.00
#
_symmetry.space_group_name_H-M   'P 1'
#
loop_
_entity.id
_entity.type
_entity.pdbx_description
1 polymer ?
#
loop_
_entity_poly.entity_id
_entity_poly.type
_entity_poly.pdbx_seq_one_letter_code
_entity_poly.pdbx_strand_id
1 'polypeptide(L)'
;MIEANTPEELLQLLQAQKREDFENNAEYEAYIDSFYTLENILTRVNYVLQNGKEAFENNSNQELRFNFLMVYYMKFGFIKVKEYKRAYETFGVFVEKEINWYLEDERSSKGNFDYTSNLFFIALQLICEYKHTGTVSDPLLKMWTVISPEELVNILIFPSYSNPDCLPSNLEFIETYIEVIRIMMEKKIKKSLLVRHSVSCVKLIYDEIQYSIINDHSSYLEQFNKLEVLAEGLLPKEIFELYRFLIDFQIESTNDPELTFYDKVSNDEIEFLNRVSKKAFIWGEKNKKFTPAKDYFDLLEHVDDSEKIDLIANCIECLLFIKDTSFRSNFEITNSLVEVLFDHKKYDLLSELYLKGIVDSERKWFEIAFSLKEHQHTDIAKKVYLEGIEMGDNSSVIYNNIGVILEEDEKNYMGALEYYRHANKLEPDDELIQKNINRVEKQLKQEKQRLGILKDTYFKKINKYHRNLLFTIYKLQPNEHITIDELIQASKQSETFVRNNINKLIELKLIKENGNGAYSIETVIEELIADYVDPKLERQIIKVDNSTLYRPIFYHESEITMYKVLIELFPQHFVFPNISLKTIFEVDKIREFITNEQLNYLFMAHVDFAVISTSMYTPIIAFEKDSVYHDNMTVRSRDEWKNLIFQLGGIPLIRIRFNNSIPAETLKHQIRDATKELILELKQDETNNRFINEVDFKKFGLLTNTKYDFKKVELTWNKVVGKGIAQKSKVDDFVDDDLLISISEELYSIVEMSKDRIFEELKKEFPQLDRIIYEYY
;
A
#
# COMPACT_ATOMS: atom_id res chain seq x y z
N MET A 1 -36.12 75.12 -6.26
CA MET A 1 -36.38 73.68 -6.44
C MET A 1 -35.64 73.25 -7.67
N ILE A 2 -34.92 72.14 -7.58
CA ILE A 2 -34.18 71.54 -8.70
C ILE A 2 -35.23 70.90 -9.60
N GLU A 3 -35.27 71.25 -10.90
CA GLU A 3 -36.09 70.54 -11.89
C GLU A 3 -35.46 69.16 -12.10
N ALA A 4 -35.83 68.19 -11.25
CA ALA A 4 -35.44 66.80 -11.41
C ALA A 4 -36.37 66.12 -12.42
N ASN A 5 -35.83 65.72 -13.56
CA ASN A 5 -36.60 65.20 -14.71
C ASN A 5 -36.20 63.76 -15.09
N THR A 6 -35.15 63.22 -14.47
CA THR A 6 -34.72 61.82 -14.65
C THR A 6 -35.03 60.97 -13.41
N PRO A 7 -35.22 59.64 -13.55
CA PRO A 7 -35.33 58.72 -12.41
C PRO A 7 -34.23 58.87 -11.37
N GLU A 8 -32.98 59.05 -11.78
CA GLU A 8 -31.83 59.24 -10.88
C GLU A 8 -31.94 60.54 -10.08
N GLU A 9 -32.29 61.66 -10.71
CA GLU A 9 -32.45 62.95 -10.03
C GLU A 9 -33.61 62.93 -9.04
N LEU A 10 -34.73 62.28 -9.40
CA LEU A 10 -35.87 62.11 -8.49
C LEU A 10 -35.51 61.23 -7.29
N LEU A 11 -34.70 60.18 -7.49
CA LEU A 11 -34.20 59.35 -6.41
C LEU A 11 -33.27 60.13 -5.47
N GLN A 12 -32.35 60.93 -6.02
CA GLN A 12 -31.45 61.78 -5.24
C GLN A 12 -32.19 62.81 -4.37
N LEU A 13 -33.37 63.28 -4.80
CA LEU A 13 -34.19 64.17 -3.97
C LEU A 13 -34.70 63.49 -2.70
N LEU A 14 -34.83 62.17 -2.69
CA LEU A 14 -35.34 61.40 -1.56
C LEU A 14 -34.21 60.86 -0.67
N GLN A 15 -32.97 60.88 -1.14
CA GLN A 15 -31.80 60.42 -0.41
C GLN A 15 -31.18 61.56 0.40
N ALA A 16 -30.93 61.29 1.69
CA ALA A 16 -30.08 62.14 2.50
C ALA A 16 -28.62 61.99 2.02
N GLN A 17 -27.84 63.07 2.11
CA GLN A 17 -26.39 63.02 1.90
C GLN A 17 -25.74 62.05 2.89
N LYS A 18 -24.63 61.43 2.47
CA LYS A 18 -23.93 60.44 3.29
C LYS A 18 -23.16 61.17 4.40
N ARG A 19 -22.92 60.50 5.52
CA ARG A 19 -22.15 61.08 6.66
C ARG A 19 -20.76 61.58 6.26
N GLU A 20 -20.14 60.93 5.28
CA GLU A 20 -18.83 61.29 4.72
C GLU A 20 -18.81 62.66 4.04
N ASP A 21 -19.98 63.19 3.66
CA ASP A 21 -20.12 64.51 3.04
C ASP A 21 -20.01 65.67 4.06
N PHE A 22 -19.81 65.38 5.36
CA PHE A 22 -19.83 66.35 6.47
C PHE A 22 -18.53 66.34 7.29
N GLU A 23 -18.11 67.51 7.79
CA GLU A 23 -16.82 67.66 8.51
C GLU A 23 -16.85 67.05 9.92
N ASN A 24 -18.03 66.99 10.56
CA ASN A 24 -18.20 66.40 11.89
C ASN A 24 -19.62 65.85 12.11
N ASN A 25 -19.76 64.98 13.12
CA ASN A 25 -21.04 64.34 13.44
C ASN A 25 -22.15 65.32 13.81
N ALA A 26 -21.85 66.42 14.50
CA ALA A 26 -22.88 67.36 14.92
C ALA A 26 -23.54 68.06 13.73
N GLU A 27 -22.75 68.36 12.68
CA GLU A 27 -23.26 68.89 11.41
C GLU A 27 -24.09 67.88 10.65
N TYR A 28 -23.65 66.63 10.58
CA TYR A 28 -24.41 65.56 9.96
C TYR A 28 -25.75 65.32 10.67
N GLU A 29 -25.76 65.21 12.00
CA GLU A 29 -26.98 65.05 12.79
C GLU A 29 -27.94 66.22 12.58
N ALA A 30 -27.45 67.46 12.60
CA ALA A 30 -28.27 68.64 12.33
C ALA A 30 -28.83 68.65 10.90
N TYR A 31 -28.06 68.18 9.91
CA TYR A 31 -28.51 68.01 8.54
C TYR A 31 -29.61 66.94 8.44
N ILE A 32 -29.40 65.78 9.03
CA ILE A 32 -30.36 64.67 9.03
C ILE A 32 -31.66 65.08 9.72
N ASP A 33 -31.59 65.76 10.87
CA ASP A 33 -32.76 66.30 11.56
C ASP A 33 -33.54 67.30 10.70
N SER A 34 -32.83 68.16 9.98
CA SER A 34 -33.43 69.12 9.05
C SER A 34 -34.03 68.44 7.82
N PHE A 35 -33.31 67.47 7.24
CA PHE A 35 -33.72 66.72 6.06
C PHE A 35 -35.01 65.95 6.35
N TYR A 36 -35.07 65.26 7.50
CA TYR A 36 -36.23 64.53 7.99
C TYR A 36 -37.18 65.38 8.86
N THR A 37 -37.38 66.65 8.50
CA THR A 37 -38.56 67.40 8.98
C THR A 37 -39.80 67.01 8.19
N LEU A 38 -40.97 67.09 8.84
CA LEU A 38 -42.25 66.80 8.20
C LEU A 38 -42.43 67.63 6.92
N GLU A 39 -42.10 68.92 6.95
CA GLU A 39 -42.24 69.82 5.80
C GLU A 39 -41.31 69.42 4.64
N ASN A 40 -40.02 69.20 4.90
CA ASN A 40 -39.03 68.92 3.85
C ASN A 40 -39.28 67.57 3.16
N ILE A 41 -39.53 66.52 3.94
CA ILE A 41 -39.78 65.19 3.39
C ILE A 41 -41.09 65.15 2.62
N LEU A 42 -42.17 65.73 3.17
CA LEU A 42 -43.45 65.75 2.46
C LEU A 42 -43.34 66.50 1.13
N THR A 43 -42.60 67.60 1.10
CA THR A 43 -42.38 68.37 -0.13
C THR A 43 -41.67 67.52 -1.19
N ARG A 44 -40.60 66.81 -0.81
CA ARG A 44 -39.84 65.92 -1.71
C ARG A 44 -40.68 64.75 -2.19
N VAL A 45 -41.35 64.04 -1.29
CA VAL A 45 -42.20 62.88 -1.63
C VAL A 45 -43.36 63.29 -2.55
N ASN A 46 -44.06 64.38 -2.24
CA ASN A 46 -45.15 64.86 -3.08
C ASN A 46 -44.66 65.26 -4.48
N TYR A 47 -43.47 65.89 -4.56
CA TYR A 47 -42.86 66.22 -5.84
C TYR A 47 -42.55 64.97 -6.67
N VAL A 48 -41.95 63.93 -6.06
CA VAL A 48 -41.66 62.67 -6.75
C VAL A 48 -42.95 61.93 -7.15
N LEU A 49 -43.98 61.91 -6.31
CA LEU A 49 -45.28 61.31 -6.65
C LEU A 49 -45.96 62.01 -7.83
N GLN A 50 -45.79 63.33 -7.96
CA GLN A 50 -46.37 64.12 -9.06
C GLN A 50 -45.59 63.97 -10.37
N ASN A 51 -44.25 63.98 -10.33
CA ASN A 51 -43.39 64.04 -11.52
C ASN A 51 -42.82 62.67 -11.92
N GLY A 52 -42.88 61.66 -11.05
CA GLY A 52 -42.30 60.35 -11.28
C GLY A 52 -42.86 59.67 -12.52
N LYS A 53 -44.19 59.68 -12.70
CA LYS A 53 -44.84 58.96 -13.80
C LYS A 53 -44.28 59.35 -15.19
N GLU A 54 -44.05 60.64 -15.43
CA GLU A 54 -43.50 61.15 -16.69
C GLU A 54 -42.02 60.80 -16.88
N ALA A 55 -41.25 60.72 -15.79
CA ALA A 55 -39.84 60.32 -15.82
C ALA A 55 -39.63 58.83 -16.17
N PHE A 56 -40.59 57.95 -15.84
CA PHE A 56 -40.49 56.49 -16.08
C PHE A 56 -41.02 56.03 -17.45
N GLU A 57 -41.96 56.76 -18.06
CA GLU A 57 -42.52 56.42 -19.38
C GLU A 57 -41.46 56.42 -20.52
N ASN A 58 -40.24 56.92 -20.26
CA ASN A 58 -39.14 57.03 -21.23
C ASN A 58 -38.00 55.99 -21.08
N ASN A 59 -38.02 55.06 -20.10
CA ASN A 59 -36.87 54.18 -19.78
C ASN A 59 -37.25 52.71 -19.48
N SER A 60 -37.37 51.86 -20.50
CA SER A 60 -38.12 50.59 -20.44
C SER A 60 -37.44 49.36 -19.78
N ASN A 61 -36.16 49.40 -19.40
CA ASN A 61 -35.48 48.25 -18.74
C ASN A 61 -34.93 48.55 -17.33
N GLN A 62 -34.85 49.82 -16.94
CA GLN A 62 -34.45 50.25 -15.58
C GLN A 62 -35.66 50.64 -14.72
N GLU A 63 -36.84 50.73 -15.33
CA GLU A 63 -38.11 51.17 -14.71
C GLU A 63 -38.45 50.43 -13.41
N LEU A 64 -38.34 49.10 -13.40
CA LEU A 64 -38.76 48.29 -12.25
C LEU A 64 -37.89 48.56 -11.01
N ARG A 65 -36.56 48.62 -11.18
CA ARG A 65 -35.59 48.79 -10.08
C ARG A 65 -35.71 50.17 -9.44
N PHE A 66 -35.82 51.22 -10.24
CA PHE A 66 -36.01 52.59 -9.73
C PHE A 66 -37.37 52.76 -9.05
N ASN A 67 -38.42 52.11 -9.54
CA ASN A 67 -39.72 52.11 -8.87
C ASN A 67 -39.63 51.56 -7.44
N PHE A 68 -38.93 50.44 -7.22
CA PHE A 68 -38.78 49.89 -5.86
C PHE A 68 -37.95 50.78 -4.93
N LEU A 69 -36.83 51.32 -5.40
CA LEU A 69 -35.96 52.18 -4.58
C LEU A 69 -36.64 53.51 -4.22
N MET A 70 -37.35 54.14 -5.16
CA MET A 70 -38.11 55.35 -4.85
C MET A 70 -39.26 55.07 -3.88
N VAL A 71 -40.02 53.98 -4.08
CA VAL A 71 -41.07 53.58 -3.14
C VAL A 71 -40.49 53.34 -1.75
N TYR A 72 -39.31 52.71 -1.67
CA TYR A 72 -38.57 52.58 -0.43
C TYR A 72 -38.27 53.94 0.21
N TYR A 73 -37.58 54.87 -0.48
CA TYR A 73 -37.15 56.12 0.15
C TYR A 73 -38.32 57.05 0.47
N MET A 74 -39.37 57.08 -0.36
CA MET A 74 -40.59 57.84 -0.04
C MET A 74 -41.25 57.32 1.23
N LYS A 75 -41.34 55.99 1.36
CA LYS A 75 -41.91 55.33 2.53
C LYS A 75 -41.03 55.51 3.76
N PHE A 76 -39.72 55.40 3.59
CA PHE A 76 -38.73 55.64 4.64
C PHE A 76 -38.83 57.06 5.18
N GLY A 77 -38.92 58.05 4.29
CA GLY A 77 -39.16 59.45 4.65
C GLY A 77 -40.40 59.61 5.52
N PHE A 78 -41.55 59.06 5.10
CA PHE A 78 -42.77 59.09 5.91
C PHE A 78 -42.59 58.43 7.29
N ILE A 79 -41.88 57.29 7.36
CA ILE A 79 -41.61 56.59 8.62
C ILE A 79 -40.73 57.43 9.55
N LYS A 80 -39.67 58.08 9.03
CA LYS A 80 -38.78 58.94 9.82
C LYS A 80 -39.53 60.12 10.45
N VAL A 81 -40.52 60.69 9.75
CA VAL A 81 -41.40 61.74 10.29
C VAL A 81 -42.63 61.21 11.04
N LYS A 82 -42.69 59.89 11.33
CA LYS A 82 -43.76 59.20 12.06
C LYS A 82 -45.15 59.26 11.39
N GLU A 83 -45.21 59.50 10.08
CA GLU A 83 -46.43 59.50 9.26
C GLU A 83 -46.81 58.08 8.80
N TYR A 84 -46.93 57.14 9.74
CA TYR A 84 -47.16 55.73 9.45
C TYR A 84 -48.45 55.46 8.69
N LYS A 85 -49.53 56.19 9.01
CA LYS A 85 -50.82 56.06 8.32
C LYS A 85 -50.68 56.42 6.85
N ARG A 86 -50.05 57.56 6.54
CA ARG A 86 -49.88 58.03 5.17
C ARG A 86 -48.97 57.11 4.37
N ALA A 87 -47.88 56.61 4.97
CA ALA A 87 -47.03 55.59 4.36
C ALA A 87 -47.82 54.33 3.99
N TYR A 88 -48.68 53.85 4.91
CA TYR A 88 -49.49 52.65 4.72
C TYR A 88 -50.53 52.85 3.63
N GLU A 89 -51.30 53.94 3.67
CA GLU A 89 -52.35 54.22 2.68
C GLU A 89 -51.79 54.47 1.28
N THR A 90 -50.59 55.08 1.18
CA THR A 90 -49.97 55.42 -0.10
C THR A 90 -49.36 54.21 -0.80
N PHE A 91 -48.69 53.32 -0.05
CA PHE A 91 -47.90 52.22 -0.63
C PHE A 91 -48.41 50.82 -0.29
N GLY A 92 -49.32 50.67 0.68
CA GLY A 92 -49.72 49.37 1.23
C GLY A 92 -50.25 48.38 0.19
N VAL A 93 -51.10 48.83 -0.74
CA VAL A 93 -51.66 47.98 -1.81
C VAL A 93 -50.56 47.45 -2.74
N PHE A 94 -49.60 48.30 -3.10
CA PHE A 94 -48.46 47.90 -3.92
C PHE A 94 -47.62 46.85 -3.19
N VAL A 95 -47.32 47.10 -1.91
CA VAL A 95 -46.52 46.17 -1.09
C VAL A 95 -47.19 44.82 -0.91
N GLU A 96 -48.48 44.81 -0.60
CA GLU A 96 -49.24 43.60 -0.33
C GLU A 96 -49.31 42.70 -1.58
N LYS A 97 -49.47 43.29 -2.77
CA LYS A 97 -49.43 42.57 -4.04
C LYS A 97 -48.08 41.88 -4.24
N GLU A 98 -46.99 42.57 -3.96
CA GLU A 98 -45.64 42.01 -4.10
C GLU A 98 -45.38 40.90 -3.06
N ILE A 99 -45.76 41.10 -1.79
CA ILE A 99 -45.65 40.06 -0.76
C ILE A 99 -46.40 38.80 -1.16
N ASN A 100 -47.65 38.95 -1.64
CA ASN A 100 -48.45 37.83 -2.08
C ASN A 100 -47.82 37.11 -3.28
N TRP A 101 -47.27 37.87 -4.23
CA TRP A 101 -46.53 37.33 -5.38
C TRP A 101 -45.30 36.51 -4.96
N TYR A 102 -44.55 36.95 -3.93
CA TYR A 102 -43.42 36.19 -3.38
C TYR A 102 -43.84 34.92 -2.65
N LEU A 103 -45.02 34.92 -2.04
CA LEU A 103 -45.55 33.79 -1.27
C LEU A 103 -46.24 32.72 -2.12
N GLU A 104 -46.33 32.90 -3.45
CA GLU A 104 -46.81 31.86 -4.38
C GLU A 104 -45.83 30.66 -4.38
N ASP A 105 -46.39 29.45 -4.22
CA ASP A 105 -45.78 28.22 -3.67
C ASP A 105 -44.53 27.67 -4.42
N GLU A 106 -44.14 28.26 -5.55
CA GLU A 106 -42.99 27.83 -6.36
C GLU A 106 -41.78 28.76 -6.33
N ARG A 107 -41.87 29.97 -5.78
CA ARG A 107 -40.80 31.00 -5.92
C ARG A 107 -39.96 31.18 -4.66
N SER A 108 -40.58 31.07 -3.50
CA SER A 108 -39.91 31.06 -2.19
C SER A 108 -38.90 29.90 -2.03
N SER A 109 -39.07 28.82 -2.80
CA SER A 109 -38.22 27.62 -2.76
C SER A 109 -37.11 27.57 -3.83
N LYS A 110 -37.09 28.50 -4.80
CA LYS A 110 -36.16 28.48 -5.97
C LYS A 110 -35.02 29.51 -5.91
N GLY A 111 -34.77 30.17 -4.77
CA GLY A 111 -33.64 31.10 -4.63
C GLY A 111 -33.74 32.40 -5.45
N ASN A 112 -34.95 32.74 -5.94
CA ASN A 112 -35.19 33.92 -6.78
C ASN A 112 -35.63 35.17 -5.99
N PHE A 113 -35.45 35.18 -4.66
CA PHE A 113 -35.77 36.35 -3.85
C PHE A 113 -34.61 37.36 -3.96
N ASP A 114 -34.84 38.52 -4.57
CA ASP A 114 -33.88 39.63 -4.53
C ASP A 114 -33.92 40.26 -3.12
N TYR A 115 -33.05 39.74 -2.26
CA TYR A 115 -32.90 40.17 -0.87
C TYR A 115 -32.43 41.62 -0.74
N THR A 116 -31.77 42.21 -1.75
CA THR A 116 -31.09 43.49 -1.57
C THR A 116 -32.06 44.66 -1.62
N SER A 117 -33.01 44.68 -2.56
CA SER A 117 -33.97 45.80 -2.67
C SER A 117 -35.31 45.52 -1.98
N ASN A 118 -35.78 44.27 -1.98
CA ASN A 118 -37.13 43.94 -1.51
C ASN A 118 -37.24 43.79 0.00
N LEU A 119 -36.17 43.33 0.66
CA LEU A 119 -36.15 43.09 2.09
C LEU A 119 -36.32 44.38 2.90
N PHE A 120 -35.61 45.43 2.53
CA PHE A 120 -35.74 46.77 3.13
C PHE A 120 -37.17 47.27 3.08
N PHE A 121 -37.81 47.11 1.93
CA PHE A 121 -39.19 47.52 1.72
C PHE A 121 -40.19 46.68 2.54
N ILE A 122 -39.97 45.37 2.64
CA ILE A 122 -40.75 44.45 3.49
C ILE A 122 -40.60 44.81 4.97
N ALA A 123 -39.39 45.15 5.42
CA ALA A 123 -39.10 45.61 6.77
C ALA A 123 -39.85 46.90 7.10
N LEU A 124 -39.75 47.91 6.23
CA LEU A 124 -40.50 49.16 6.39
C LEU A 124 -42.01 48.95 6.35
N GLN A 125 -42.52 48.01 5.55
CA GLN A 125 -43.96 47.69 5.55
C GLN A 125 -44.41 47.16 6.89
N LEU A 126 -43.66 46.22 7.46
CA LEU A 126 -44.02 45.60 8.73
C LEU A 126 -44.05 46.65 9.85
N ILE A 127 -43.06 47.55 9.89
CA ILE A 127 -43.02 48.65 10.86
C ILE A 127 -44.20 49.59 10.65
N CYS A 128 -44.42 50.03 9.41
CA CYS A 128 -45.47 50.99 9.05
C CYS A 128 -46.87 50.46 9.39
N GLU A 129 -47.19 49.25 8.96
CA GLU A 129 -48.48 48.60 9.21
C GLU A 129 -48.70 48.40 10.72
N TYR A 130 -47.66 47.96 11.44
CA TYR A 130 -47.75 47.76 12.88
C TYR A 130 -47.97 49.06 13.65
N LYS A 131 -47.17 50.10 13.37
CA LYS A 131 -47.29 51.39 14.06
C LYS A 131 -48.59 52.11 13.72
N HIS A 132 -49.15 51.90 12.52
CA HIS A 132 -50.43 52.47 12.14
C HIS A 132 -51.62 51.72 12.76
N THR A 133 -51.65 50.40 12.64
CA THR A 133 -52.86 49.59 12.93
C THR A 133 -52.82 48.89 14.29
N GLY A 134 -51.63 48.76 14.91
CA GLY A 134 -51.39 47.89 16.07
C GLY A 134 -51.34 46.39 15.70
N THR A 135 -51.55 46.03 14.44
CA THR A 135 -51.58 44.66 13.91
C THR A 135 -50.65 44.51 12.71
N VAL A 136 -50.41 43.27 12.27
CA VAL A 136 -49.64 42.98 11.06
C VAL A 136 -50.40 41.89 10.31
N SER A 137 -50.55 42.05 9.00
CA SER A 137 -51.22 41.10 8.12
C SER A 137 -50.52 39.74 8.07
N ASP A 138 -51.32 38.68 7.90
CA ASP A 138 -50.83 37.31 7.85
C ASP A 138 -49.82 37.06 6.71
N PRO A 139 -50.00 37.59 5.47
CA PRO A 139 -49.00 37.46 4.42
C PRO A 139 -47.66 38.07 4.81
N LEU A 140 -47.67 39.26 5.41
CA LEU A 140 -46.44 39.94 5.81
C LEU A 140 -45.72 39.21 6.94
N LEU A 141 -46.44 38.68 7.93
CA LEU A 141 -45.85 37.82 8.96
C LEU A 141 -45.31 36.52 8.36
N LYS A 142 -46.03 35.90 7.41
CA LYS A 142 -45.58 34.69 6.71
C LYS A 142 -44.29 34.94 5.94
N MET A 143 -44.13 36.10 5.32
CA MET A 143 -42.91 36.48 4.61
C MET A 143 -41.66 36.36 5.49
N TRP A 144 -41.73 36.89 6.72
CA TRP A 144 -40.64 36.80 7.71
C TRP A 144 -40.37 35.38 8.23
N THR A 145 -41.26 34.42 7.95
CA THR A 145 -40.98 32.99 8.26
C THR A 145 -40.24 32.26 7.15
N VAL A 146 -40.20 32.83 5.94
CA VAL A 146 -39.62 32.24 4.74
C VAL A 146 -38.28 32.89 4.39
N ILE A 147 -38.09 34.17 4.70
CA ILE A 147 -36.81 34.87 4.56
C ILE A 147 -35.73 34.12 5.35
N SER A 148 -34.62 33.77 4.66
CA SER A 148 -33.45 33.13 5.26
C SER A 148 -32.55 34.19 5.93
N PRO A 149 -32.47 34.25 7.28
CA PRO A 149 -31.65 35.26 7.96
C PRO A 149 -30.16 35.11 7.70
N GLU A 150 -29.70 33.91 7.38
CA GLU A 150 -28.29 33.62 7.08
C GLU A 150 -27.90 34.09 5.66
N GLU A 151 -28.79 33.95 4.67
CA GLU A 151 -28.54 34.48 3.31
C GLU A 151 -28.53 36.02 3.30
N LEU A 152 -29.36 36.62 4.16
CA LEU A 152 -29.47 38.06 4.34
C LEU A 152 -28.15 38.71 4.77
N VAL A 153 -27.39 38.08 5.67
CA VAL A 153 -26.07 38.58 6.08
C VAL A 153 -25.11 38.62 4.90
N ASN A 154 -25.01 37.52 4.15
CA ASN A 154 -24.08 37.40 3.03
C ASN A 154 -24.34 38.45 1.93
N ILE A 155 -25.62 38.73 1.65
CA ILE A 155 -26.01 39.65 0.58
C ILE A 155 -25.73 41.11 0.94
N LEU A 156 -25.87 41.48 2.21
CA LEU A 156 -25.62 42.84 2.68
C LEU A 156 -24.12 43.15 2.77
N ILE A 157 -23.31 42.17 3.21
CA ILE A 157 -21.86 42.34 3.35
C ILE A 157 -21.13 42.19 2.00
N PHE A 158 -21.52 41.22 1.16
CA PHE A 158 -20.88 40.93 -0.13
C PHE A 158 -21.88 41.02 -1.30
N PRO A 159 -22.35 42.23 -1.66
CA PRO A 159 -23.33 42.39 -2.73
C PRO A 159 -22.77 41.98 -4.09
N SER A 160 -23.42 41.02 -4.75
CA SER A 160 -22.95 40.42 -6.02
C SER A 160 -23.20 41.27 -7.27
N TYR A 161 -23.79 42.48 -7.17
CA TYR A 161 -24.12 43.33 -8.31
C TYR A 161 -23.98 44.84 -8.08
N SER A 162 -23.63 45.52 -9.17
CA SER A 162 -23.44 46.96 -9.37
C SER A 162 -24.70 47.80 -9.08
N ASN A 163 -24.72 48.49 -7.93
CA ASN A 163 -24.69 49.96 -7.82
C ASN A 163 -25.01 50.33 -6.34
N PRO A 164 -24.01 50.41 -5.45
CA PRO A 164 -24.22 50.59 -4.00
C PRO A 164 -24.77 51.97 -3.61
N ASP A 165 -24.65 52.98 -4.47
CA ASP A 165 -25.03 54.36 -4.15
C ASP A 165 -26.55 54.61 -4.03
N CYS A 166 -27.36 53.63 -4.44
CA CYS A 166 -28.82 53.76 -4.41
C CYS A 166 -29.50 52.97 -3.29
N LEU A 167 -28.75 52.25 -2.45
CA LEU A 167 -29.29 51.46 -1.34
C LEU A 167 -29.13 52.21 -0.02
N PRO A 168 -29.98 51.93 0.99
CA PRO A 168 -29.83 52.51 2.32
C PRO A 168 -28.54 52.00 2.97
N SER A 169 -28.02 52.75 3.93
CA SER A 169 -26.82 52.30 4.65
C SER A 169 -27.11 51.00 5.44
N ASN A 170 -26.09 50.17 5.62
CA ASN A 170 -26.22 48.95 6.41
C ASN A 170 -26.59 49.25 7.87
N LEU A 171 -26.15 50.39 8.41
CA LEU A 171 -26.60 50.90 9.71
C LEU A 171 -28.12 51.13 9.75
N GLU A 172 -28.69 51.85 8.78
CA GLU A 172 -30.14 52.09 8.70
C GLU A 172 -30.93 50.78 8.53
N PHE A 173 -30.35 49.80 7.82
CA PHE A 173 -30.93 48.47 7.73
C PHE A 173 -30.96 47.79 9.10
N ILE A 174 -29.84 47.76 9.81
CA ILE A 174 -29.72 47.13 11.13
C ILE A 174 -30.72 47.74 12.11
N GLU A 175 -30.84 49.07 12.14
CA GLU A 175 -31.84 49.78 12.94
C GLU A 175 -33.26 49.29 12.64
N THR A 176 -33.58 49.24 11.34
CA THR A 176 -34.87 48.78 10.85
C THR A 176 -35.10 47.31 11.22
N TYR A 177 -34.06 46.48 11.15
CA TYR A 177 -34.14 45.05 11.38
C TYR A 177 -34.31 44.71 12.86
N ILE A 178 -33.66 45.45 13.77
CA ILE A 178 -33.90 45.35 15.22
C ILE A 178 -35.36 45.66 15.54
N GLU A 179 -35.93 46.70 14.92
CA GLU A 179 -37.35 47.04 15.09
C GLU A 179 -38.28 45.94 14.54
N VAL A 180 -37.93 45.33 13.40
CA VAL A 180 -38.65 44.15 12.88
C VAL A 180 -38.61 43.01 13.89
N ILE A 181 -37.45 42.68 14.45
CA ILE A 181 -37.31 41.62 15.47
C ILE A 181 -38.21 41.92 16.67
N ARG A 182 -38.23 43.18 17.16
CA ARG A 182 -39.12 43.61 18.26
C ARG A 182 -40.59 43.34 17.94
N ILE A 183 -41.03 43.68 16.74
CA ILE A 183 -42.42 43.46 16.31
C ILE A 183 -42.72 41.96 16.17
N MET A 184 -41.80 41.17 15.60
CA MET A 184 -41.93 39.72 15.50
C MET A 184 -42.05 39.06 16.89
N MET A 185 -41.33 39.57 17.89
CA MET A 185 -41.44 39.13 19.29
C MET A 185 -42.82 39.47 19.87
N GLU A 186 -43.32 40.69 19.67
CA GLU A 186 -44.66 41.12 20.13
C GLU A 186 -45.78 40.29 19.46
N LYS A 187 -45.59 39.88 18.21
CA LYS A 187 -46.49 38.99 17.46
C LYS A 187 -46.29 37.51 17.78
N LYS A 188 -45.43 37.16 18.73
CA LYS A 188 -45.23 35.80 19.24
C LYS A 188 -44.87 34.80 18.12
N ILE A 189 -44.04 35.25 17.16
CA ILE A 189 -43.45 34.34 16.18
C ILE A 189 -42.64 33.24 16.89
N LYS A 190 -42.52 32.08 16.24
CA LYS A 190 -41.82 30.90 16.78
C LYS A 190 -40.43 31.30 17.33
N LYS A 191 -40.16 30.97 18.60
CA LYS A 191 -38.90 31.31 19.29
C LYS A 191 -37.65 30.90 18.51
N SER A 192 -37.66 29.73 17.86
CA SER A 192 -36.50 29.25 17.07
C SER A 192 -36.18 30.16 15.88
N LEU A 193 -37.20 30.81 15.29
CA LEU A 193 -37.01 31.73 14.19
C LEU A 193 -36.51 33.09 14.70
N LEU A 194 -37.08 33.59 15.80
CA LEU A 194 -36.57 34.80 16.48
C LEU A 194 -35.08 34.66 16.84
N VAL A 195 -34.67 33.50 17.37
CA VAL A 195 -33.25 33.20 17.63
C VAL A 195 -32.40 33.30 16.37
N ARG A 196 -32.87 32.82 15.21
CA ARG A 196 -32.14 32.94 13.93
C ARG A 196 -31.95 34.40 13.53
N HIS A 197 -33.03 35.17 13.52
CA HIS A 197 -32.95 36.60 13.17
C HIS A 197 -32.05 37.37 14.13
N SER A 198 -32.14 37.12 15.44
CA SER A 198 -31.28 37.76 16.44
C SER A 198 -29.79 37.43 16.23
N VAL A 199 -29.43 36.16 16.03
CA VAL A 199 -28.02 35.78 15.75
C VAL A 199 -27.53 36.41 14.44
N SER A 200 -28.32 36.34 13.38
CA SER A 200 -27.96 36.97 12.09
C SER A 200 -27.80 38.48 12.22
N CYS A 201 -28.61 39.15 13.04
CA CYS A 201 -28.47 40.58 13.27
C CYS A 201 -27.21 40.91 14.08
N VAL A 202 -26.83 40.09 15.08
CA VAL A 202 -25.55 40.23 15.80
C VAL A 202 -24.37 40.03 14.83
N LYS A 203 -24.42 38.99 14.01
CA LYS A 203 -23.41 38.71 12.99
C LYS A 203 -23.28 39.85 11.99
N LEU A 204 -24.41 40.37 11.49
CA LEU A 204 -24.41 41.51 10.57
C LEU A 204 -23.71 42.74 11.18
N ILE A 205 -23.99 43.06 12.46
CA ILE A 205 -23.31 44.15 13.15
C ILE A 205 -21.81 43.91 13.25
N TYR A 206 -21.40 42.68 13.61
CA TYR A 206 -19.98 42.32 13.71
C TYR A 206 -19.27 42.41 12.34
N ASP A 207 -19.89 41.87 11.29
CA ASP A 207 -19.31 41.87 9.93
C ASP A 207 -19.22 43.29 9.36
N GLU A 208 -20.20 44.16 9.61
CA GLU A 208 -20.08 45.57 9.25
C GLU A 208 -18.88 46.22 9.93
N ILE A 209 -18.68 45.99 11.22
CA ILE A 209 -17.51 46.53 11.93
C ILE A 209 -16.20 45.92 11.40
N GLN A 210 -16.22 44.66 10.96
CA GLN A 210 -15.05 43.98 10.43
C GLN A 210 -14.66 44.43 9.02
N TYR A 211 -15.63 44.66 8.13
CA TYR A 211 -15.39 44.88 6.70
C TYR A 211 -15.68 46.30 6.21
N SER A 212 -16.40 47.12 6.98
CA SER A 212 -16.71 48.49 6.58
C SER A 212 -15.46 49.38 6.55
N ILE A 213 -15.34 50.18 5.49
CA ILE A 213 -14.32 51.25 5.36
C ILE A 213 -14.70 52.47 6.23
N ILE A 214 -15.96 52.55 6.68
CA ILE A 214 -16.55 53.70 7.37
C ILE A 214 -16.36 53.56 8.89
N ASN A 215 -15.64 54.50 9.50
CA ASN A 215 -15.25 54.55 10.92
C ASN A 215 -16.38 54.82 11.95
N ASP A 216 -17.66 54.57 11.63
CA ASP A 216 -18.76 54.85 12.56
C ASP A 216 -19.05 53.70 13.55
N HIS A 217 -18.00 53.17 14.17
CA HIS A 217 -18.11 52.04 15.10
C HIS A 217 -19.04 52.33 16.30
N SER A 218 -19.15 53.59 16.73
CA SER A 218 -20.02 53.98 17.85
C SER A 218 -21.50 53.71 17.60
N SER A 219 -21.99 53.98 16.39
CA SER A 219 -23.41 53.79 16.07
C SER A 219 -23.76 52.31 15.99
N TYR A 220 -22.90 51.50 15.37
CA TYR A 220 -23.08 50.04 15.34
C TYR A 220 -23.05 49.43 16.75
N LEU A 221 -22.17 49.93 17.63
CA LEU A 221 -22.11 49.53 19.03
C LEU A 221 -23.37 49.88 19.81
N GLU A 222 -23.98 51.04 19.53
CA GLU A 222 -25.27 51.41 20.11
C GLU A 222 -26.37 50.43 19.67
N GLN A 223 -26.41 50.06 18.38
CA GLN A 223 -27.36 49.08 17.88
C GLN A 223 -27.13 47.68 18.47
N PHE A 224 -25.87 47.28 18.68
CA PHE A 224 -25.54 46.03 19.38
C PHE A 224 -26.13 46.01 20.79
N ASN A 225 -25.93 47.09 21.57
CA ASN A 225 -26.47 47.19 22.94
C ASN A 225 -28.01 47.19 22.95
N LYS A 226 -28.66 47.84 21.99
CA LYS A 226 -30.13 47.78 21.83
C LYS A 226 -30.61 46.36 21.56
N LEU A 227 -29.91 45.63 20.70
CA LEU A 227 -30.22 44.24 20.37
C LEU A 227 -29.98 43.30 21.56
N GLU A 228 -28.92 43.51 22.35
CA GLU A 228 -28.65 42.74 23.57
C GLU A 228 -29.82 42.83 24.56
N VAL A 229 -30.29 44.05 24.85
CA VAL A 229 -31.44 44.28 25.73
C VAL A 229 -32.71 43.67 25.14
N LEU A 230 -32.94 43.86 23.83
CA LEU A 230 -34.14 43.33 23.17
C LEU A 230 -34.19 41.79 23.17
N ALA A 231 -33.04 41.14 22.94
CA ALA A 231 -32.93 39.70 22.83
C ALA A 231 -32.71 39.01 24.19
N GLU A 232 -32.87 39.72 25.30
CA GLU A 232 -32.82 39.15 26.64
C GLU A 232 -33.83 38.00 26.77
N GLY A 233 -33.34 36.81 27.14
CA GLY A 233 -34.14 35.58 27.23
C GLY A 233 -34.39 34.85 25.89
N LEU A 234 -34.03 35.44 24.76
CA LEU A 234 -33.92 34.76 23.46
C LEU A 234 -32.53 34.15 23.27
N LEU A 235 -31.48 34.95 23.46
CA LEU A 235 -30.09 34.51 23.39
C LEU A 235 -29.45 34.49 24.80
N PRO A 236 -28.52 33.55 25.07
CA PRO A 236 -27.69 33.61 26.27
C PRO A 236 -26.85 34.88 26.29
N LYS A 237 -26.65 35.45 27.48
CA LYS A 237 -25.77 36.60 27.69
C LYS A 237 -24.35 36.30 27.19
N GLU A 238 -23.90 35.05 27.31
CA GLU A 238 -22.57 34.62 26.86
C GLU A 238 -22.37 34.82 25.35
N ILE A 239 -23.41 34.76 24.52
CA ILE A 239 -23.26 35.06 23.08
C ILE A 239 -22.93 36.53 22.88
N PHE A 240 -23.64 37.42 23.59
CA PHE A 240 -23.35 38.85 23.54
C PHE A 240 -21.98 39.18 24.14
N GLU A 241 -21.60 38.53 25.25
CA GLU A 241 -20.26 38.65 25.83
C GLU A 241 -19.16 38.26 24.83
N LEU A 242 -19.36 37.20 24.04
CA LEU A 242 -18.42 36.77 23.01
C LEU A 242 -18.31 37.77 21.86
N TYR A 243 -19.45 38.16 21.26
CA TYR A 243 -19.44 39.13 20.16
C TYR A 243 -18.99 40.51 20.61
N ARG A 244 -19.24 40.89 21.86
CA ARG A 244 -18.72 42.13 22.43
C ARG A 244 -17.20 42.14 22.41
N PHE A 245 -16.57 41.05 22.84
CA PHE A 245 -15.12 40.90 22.74
C PHE A 245 -14.63 40.95 21.29
N LEU A 246 -15.28 40.24 20.37
CA LEU A 246 -14.92 40.25 18.94
C LEU A 246 -15.01 41.66 18.33
N ILE A 247 -16.08 42.38 18.63
CA ILE A 247 -16.32 43.76 18.19
C ILE A 247 -15.27 44.70 18.78
N ASP A 248 -15.06 44.65 20.10
CA ASP A 248 -14.08 45.51 20.76
C ASP A 248 -12.67 45.23 20.23
N PHE A 249 -12.32 43.96 19.97
CA PHE A 249 -11.04 43.60 19.36
C PHE A 249 -10.89 44.20 17.95
N GLN A 250 -11.93 44.09 17.12
CA GLN A 250 -11.91 44.63 15.76
C GLN A 250 -11.81 46.17 15.73
N ILE A 251 -12.53 46.85 16.63
CA ILE A 251 -12.47 48.32 16.73
C ILE A 251 -11.07 48.76 17.14
N GLU A 252 -10.48 48.11 18.13
CA GLU A 252 -9.15 48.45 18.62
C GLU A 252 -8.06 48.13 17.59
N SER A 253 -8.13 46.99 16.90
CA SER A 253 -7.17 46.64 15.83
C SER A 253 -7.28 47.55 14.61
N THR A 254 -8.47 48.12 14.35
CA THR A 254 -8.65 49.15 13.31
C THR A 254 -7.99 50.47 13.71
N ASN A 255 -8.07 50.84 14.99
CA ASN A 255 -7.48 52.08 15.51
C ASN A 255 -5.96 51.97 15.69
N ASP A 256 -5.46 50.78 16.01
CA ASP A 256 -4.05 50.47 16.17
C ASP A 256 -3.72 49.20 15.38
N PRO A 257 -3.26 49.32 14.11
CA PRO A 257 -2.94 48.17 13.26
C PRO A 257 -1.77 47.32 13.79
N GLU A 258 -0.96 47.83 14.72
CA GLU A 258 0.09 47.06 15.38
C GLU A 258 -0.46 46.26 16.58
N LEU A 259 -1.68 46.57 17.05
CA LEU A 259 -2.34 45.83 18.11
C LEU A 259 -2.63 44.41 17.66
N THR A 260 -1.91 43.49 18.27
CA THR A 260 -2.11 42.07 18.05
C THR A 260 -3.19 41.53 18.99
N PHE A 261 -3.72 40.35 18.67
CA PHE A 261 -4.53 39.58 19.63
C PHE A 261 -3.76 39.33 20.96
N TYR A 262 -2.43 39.42 20.93
CA TYR A 262 -1.55 39.21 22.09
C TYR A 262 -1.60 40.35 23.09
N ASP A 263 -1.59 41.58 22.58
CA ASP A 263 -1.60 42.80 23.40
C ASP A 263 -2.91 42.96 24.17
N LYS A 264 -4.01 42.44 23.62
CA LYS A 264 -5.34 42.54 24.23
C LYS A 264 -5.59 41.52 25.32
N VAL A 265 -5.21 40.26 25.13
CA VAL A 265 -5.75 39.14 25.94
C VAL A 265 -4.87 38.80 27.14
N SER A 266 -5.27 39.22 28.34
CA SER A 266 -4.71 38.85 29.65
C SER A 266 -5.13 37.45 30.13
N ASN A 267 -4.49 36.93 31.18
CA ASN A 267 -4.86 35.63 31.78
C ASN A 267 -6.32 35.58 32.27
N ASP A 268 -6.82 36.67 32.87
CA ASP A 268 -8.21 36.76 33.32
C ASP A 268 -9.18 36.73 32.12
N GLU A 269 -8.80 37.35 31.00
CA GLU A 269 -9.56 37.28 29.75
C GLU A 269 -9.53 35.89 29.12
N ILE A 270 -8.43 35.14 29.23
CA ILE A 270 -8.38 33.74 28.78
C ILE A 270 -9.42 32.89 29.53
N GLU A 271 -9.49 32.99 30.86
CA GLU A 271 -10.50 32.27 31.65
C GLU A 271 -11.92 32.68 31.27
N PHE A 272 -12.16 33.98 31.07
CA PHE A 272 -13.44 34.51 30.61
C PHE A 272 -13.83 33.96 29.24
N LEU A 273 -12.92 34.03 28.25
CA LEU A 273 -13.15 33.57 26.88
C LEU A 273 -13.36 32.06 26.81
N ASN A 274 -12.62 31.27 27.58
CA ASN A 274 -12.83 29.82 27.69
C ASN A 274 -14.23 29.48 28.23
N ARG A 275 -14.68 30.19 29.28
CA ARG A 275 -16.02 30.02 29.85
C ARG A 275 -17.10 30.37 28.84
N VAL A 276 -16.95 31.50 28.16
CA VAL A 276 -17.97 32.06 27.25
C VAL A 276 -18.04 31.26 25.94
N SER A 277 -16.90 30.95 25.31
CA SER A 277 -16.84 30.13 24.09
C SER A 277 -17.46 28.74 24.31
N LYS A 278 -17.13 28.05 25.41
CA LYS A 278 -17.74 26.77 25.77
C LYS A 278 -19.27 26.84 25.84
N LYS A 279 -19.83 27.93 26.37
CA LYS A 279 -21.27 28.17 26.41
C LYS A 279 -21.83 28.40 25.01
N ALA A 280 -21.12 29.12 24.14
CA ALA A 280 -21.49 29.32 22.75
C ALA A 280 -21.53 27.99 21.97
N PHE A 281 -20.52 27.11 22.12
CA PHE A 281 -20.50 25.78 21.50
C PHE A 281 -21.68 24.90 21.95
N ILE A 282 -21.92 24.78 23.26
CA ILE A 282 -23.02 23.98 23.82
C ILE A 282 -24.39 24.53 23.38
N TRP A 283 -24.55 25.85 23.43
CA TRP A 283 -25.78 26.48 22.97
C TRP A 283 -25.98 26.28 21.46
N GLY A 284 -24.90 26.39 20.69
CA GLY A 284 -24.90 26.24 19.25
C GLY A 284 -25.34 24.85 18.82
N GLU A 285 -24.79 23.80 19.43
CA GLU A 285 -25.23 22.41 19.18
C GLU A 285 -26.72 22.25 19.49
N LYS A 286 -27.16 22.69 20.67
CA LYS A 286 -28.56 22.56 21.10
C LYS A 286 -29.55 23.24 20.14
N ASN A 287 -29.16 24.35 19.53
CA ASN A 287 -30.03 25.15 18.65
C ASN A 287 -29.72 24.97 17.16
N LYS A 288 -28.74 24.13 16.80
CA LYS A 288 -28.23 23.97 15.43
C LYS A 288 -27.77 25.31 14.82
N LYS A 289 -26.97 26.06 15.59
CA LYS A 289 -26.45 27.38 15.24
C LYS A 289 -24.97 27.47 15.57
N PHE A 290 -24.12 27.30 14.57
CA PHE A 290 -22.66 27.31 14.75
C PHE A 290 -22.05 28.72 14.70
N THR A 291 -22.72 29.70 14.09
CA THR A 291 -22.16 31.02 13.77
C THR A 291 -21.39 31.67 14.92
N PRO A 292 -21.92 31.81 16.16
CA PRO A 292 -21.17 32.46 17.24
C PRO A 292 -19.89 31.72 17.63
N ALA A 293 -19.93 30.38 17.65
CA ALA A 293 -18.76 29.57 17.96
C ALA A 293 -17.76 29.56 16.81
N LYS A 294 -18.25 29.59 15.57
CA LYS A 294 -17.43 29.63 14.36
C LYS A 294 -16.70 30.96 14.22
N ASP A 295 -17.35 32.10 14.38
CA ASP A 295 -16.67 33.41 14.26
C ASP A 295 -15.50 33.54 15.26
N TYR A 296 -15.70 33.05 16.49
CA TYR A 296 -14.62 33.02 17.48
C TYR A 296 -13.51 32.02 17.12
N PHE A 297 -13.88 30.83 16.62
CA PHE A 297 -12.90 29.84 16.19
C PHE A 297 -12.06 30.36 15.01
N ASP A 298 -12.71 30.92 14.00
CA ASP A 298 -12.07 31.48 12.82
C ASP A 298 -11.14 32.65 13.21
N LEU A 299 -11.51 33.49 14.19
CA LEU A 299 -10.59 34.50 14.72
C LEU A 299 -9.32 33.87 15.30
N LEU A 300 -9.47 32.85 16.16
CA LEU A 300 -8.35 32.20 16.84
C LEU A 300 -7.44 31.44 15.89
N GLU A 301 -7.96 30.87 14.81
CA GLU A 301 -7.16 30.14 13.82
C GLU A 301 -6.09 31.03 13.15
N HIS A 302 -6.32 32.33 13.09
CA HIS A 302 -5.38 33.30 12.52
C HIS A 302 -4.38 33.87 13.56
N VAL A 303 -4.41 33.36 14.79
CA VAL A 303 -3.55 33.81 15.90
C VAL A 303 -2.32 32.90 15.99
N ASP A 304 -1.20 33.33 15.41
CA ASP A 304 0.10 32.63 15.42
C ASP A 304 0.96 32.98 16.67
N ASP A 305 0.60 32.45 17.85
CA ASP A 305 1.48 32.52 19.04
C ASP A 305 1.35 31.29 19.95
N SER A 306 2.52 30.90 20.44
CA SER A 306 2.76 29.86 21.42
C SER A 306 2.15 30.07 22.80
N GLU A 307 1.94 31.32 23.24
CA GLU A 307 1.46 31.57 24.61
C GLU A 307 -0.06 31.42 24.77
N LYS A 308 -0.84 31.31 23.68
CA LYS A 308 -2.32 31.25 23.74
C LYS A 308 -2.95 30.05 23.01
N ILE A 309 -2.13 29.05 22.68
CA ILE A 309 -2.57 27.75 22.14
C ILE A 309 -3.68 27.09 22.96
N ASP A 310 -3.76 27.38 24.26
CA ASP A 310 -4.78 26.83 25.14
C ASP A 310 -6.20 27.30 24.77
N LEU A 311 -6.39 28.50 24.20
CA LEU A 311 -7.70 28.95 23.72
C LEU A 311 -8.18 28.12 22.52
N ILE A 312 -7.28 27.89 21.56
CA ILE A 312 -7.52 27.04 20.39
C ILE A 312 -7.79 25.60 20.83
N ALA A 313 -6.94 25.06 21.71
CA ALA A 313 -7.08 23.73 22.28
C ALA A 313 -8.45 23.56 22.97
N ASN A 314 -8.87 24.52 23.79
CA ASN A 314 -10.18 24.48 24.45
C ASN A 314 -11.35 24.52 23.47
N CYS A 315 -11.23 25.28 22.36
CA CYS A 315 -12.25 25.28 21.32
C CYS A 315 -12.32 23.93 20.60
N ILE A 316 -11.17 23.33 20.30
CA ILE A 316 -11.07 21.99 19.72
C ILE A 316 -11.64 20.95 20.67
N GLU A 317 -11.33 20.98 21.96
CA GLU A 317 -11.94 20.11 22.96
C GLU A 317 -13.47 20.25 22.93
N CYS A 318 -13.97 21.49 22.95
CA CYS A 318 -15.41 21.74 22.83
C CYS A 318 -15.99 21.11 21.55
N LEU A 319 -15.32 21.27 20.41
CA LEU A 319 -15.69 20.67 19.13
C LEU A 319 -15.69 19.13 19.17
N LEU A 320 -14.69 18.52 19.80
CA LEU A 320 -14.57 17.06 19.98
C LEU A 320 -15.70 16.49 20.85
N PHE A 321 -16.22 17.27 21.80
CA PHE A 321 -17.37 16.91 22.64
C PHE A 321 -18.72 17.02 21.92
N ILE A 322 -18.81 17.79 20.82
CA ILE A 322 -20.06 17.93 20.05
C ILE A 322 -20.42 16.61 19.37
N LYS A 323 -21.66 16.16 19.58
CA LYS A 323 -22.19 14.92 19.02
C LYS A 323 -22.71 15.13 17.60
N ASP A 324 -23.36 16.26 17.34
CA ASP A 324 -23.93 16.57 16.03
C ASP A 324 -22.82 16.73 14.96
N THR A 325 -22.73 15.77 14.04
CA THR A 325 -21.76 15.78 12.94
C THR A 325 -22.00 16.96 11.99
N SER A 326 -23.26 17.35 11.77
CA SER A 326 -23.61 18.47 10.90
C SER A 326 -23.20 19.82 11.49
N PHE A 327 -23.09 19.91 12.81
CA PHE A 327 -22.51 21.07 13.49
C PHE A 327 -21.00 21.09 13.31
N ARG A 328 -20.34 19.95 13.57
CA ARG A 328 -18.87 19.82 13.47
C ARG A 328 -18.34 20.12 12.08
N SER A 329 -19.06 19.73 11.02
CA SER A 329 -18.64 19.97 9.64
C SER A 329 -18.60 21.44 9.21
N ASN A 330 -19.00 22.39 10.06
CA ASN A 330 -18.86 23.84 9.78
C ASN A 330 -17.51 24.41 10.27
N PHE A 331 -16.72 23.61 10.97
CA PHE A 331 -15.40 23.97 11.46
C PHE A 331 -14.37 23.26 10.59
N GLU A 332 -13.60 24.03 9.85
CA GLU A 332 -12.49 23.53 9.05
C GLU A 332 -11.23 23.54 9.94
N ILE A 333 -10.51 22.43 9.96
CA ILE A 333 -9.20 22.35 10.63
C ILE A 333 -8.16 22.49 9.52
N THR A 334 -7.58 23.67 9.36
CA THR A 334 -6.60 23.89 8.29
C THR A 334 -5.28 23.19 8.59
N ASN A 335 -4.47 23.00 7.54
CA ASN A 335 -3.11 22.49 7.68
C ASN A 335 -2.22 23.38 8.56
N SER A 336 -2.46 24.70 8.56
CA SER A 336 -1.76 25.63 9.45
C SER A 336 -2.08 25.35 10.91
N LEU A 337 -3.36 25.10 11.22
CA LEU A 337 -3.77 24.74 12.57
C LEU A 337 -3.20 23.37 12.99
N VAL A 338 -3.09 22.41 12.07
CA VAL A 338 -2.44 21.12 12.34
C VAL A 338 -0.97 21.31 12.74
N GLU A 339 -0.21 22.14 12.01
CA GLU A 339 1.17 22.49 12.34
C GLU A 339 1.27 23.12 13.74
N VAL A 340 0.42 24.12 14.02
CA VAL A 340 0.39 24.80 15.31
C VAL A 340 0.11 23.82 16.46
N LEU A 341 -0.87 22.93 16.33
CA LEU A 341 -1.16 21.93 17.36
C LEU A 341 0.00 20.95 17.55
N PHE A 342 0.66 20.57 16.45
CA PHE A 342 1.78 19.64 16.47
C PHE A 342 3.00 20.25 17.18
N ASP A 343 3.38 21.47 16.82
CA ASP A 343 4.53 22.18 17.39
C ASP A 343 4.36 22.43 18.90
N HIS A 344 3.11 22.61 19.34
CA HIS A 344 2.74 22.74 20.76
C HIS A 344 2.47 21.41 21.46
N LYS A 345 2.75 20.28 20.80
CA LYS A 345 2.63 18.92 21.35
C LYS A 345 1.23 18.55 21.80
N LYS A 346 0.19 19.15 21.20
CA LYS A 346 -1.23 18.80 21.40
C LYS A 346 -1.58 17.54 20.58
N TYR A 347 -0.78 16.48 20.75
CA TYR A 347 -0.87 15.23 20.00
C TYR A 347 -2.18 14.47 20.30
N ASP A 348 -2.71 14.64 21.51
CA ASP A 348 -4.04 14.16 21.92
C ASP A 348 -5.12 14.71 21.02
N LEU A 349 -5.19 16.03 20.92
CA LEU A 349 -6.22 16.69 20.14
C LEU A 349 -6.10 16.32 18.66
N LEU A 350 -4.90 16.31 18.08
CA LEU A 350 -4.68 15.90 16.69
C LEU A 350 -5.12 14.45 16.44
N SER A 351 -4.75 13.53 17.34
CA SER A 351 -5.15 12.13 17.21
C SER A 351 -6.68 11.98 17.27
N GLU A 352 -7.36 12.67 18.18
CA GLU A 352 -8.81 12.60 18.32
C GLU A 352 -9.55 13.26 17.16
N LEU A 353 -9.06 14.41 16.65
CA LEU A 353 -9.60 15.09 15.48
C LEU A 353 -9.60 14.16 14.26
N TYR A 354 -8.49 13.47 14.02
CA TYR A 354 -8.36 12.53 12.90
C TYR A 354 -9.27 11.31 13.09
N LEU A 355 -9.26 10.69 14.28
CA LEU A 355 -10.10 9.52 14.56
C LEU A 355 -11.60 9.80 14.48
N LYS A 356 -12.03 11.04 14.73
CA LYS A 356 -13.42 11.48 14.58
C LYS A 356 -13.77 11.95 13.17
N GLY A 357 -12.82 11.93 12.23
CA GLY A 357 -13.00 12.37 10.85
C GLY A 357 -13.30 13.87 10.73
N ILE A 358 -12.75 14.68 11.64
CA ILE A 358 -12.88 16.14 11.61
C ILE A 358 -11.75 16.75 10.77
N VAL A 359 -10.56 16.16 10.85
CA VAL A 359 -9.40 16.48 10.00
C VAL A 359 -9.00 15.22 9.24
N ASP A 360 -8.54 15.38 8.00
CA ASP A 360 -7.91 14.31 7.25
C ASP A 360 -6.37 14.34 7.42
N SER A 361 -5.68 13.43 6.73
CA SER A 361 -4.23 13.32 6.73
C SER A 361 -3.58 14.05 5.55
N GLU A 362 -4.35 14.67 4.65
CA GLU A 362 -3.83 15.15 3.36
C GLU A 362 -2.77 16.24 3.60
N ARG A 363 -1.56 16.04 3.05
CA ARG A 363 -0.41 16.97 3.18
C ARG A 363 0.15 17.13 4.61
N LYS A 364 -0.43 16.44 5.60
CA LYS A 364 -0.02 16.45 7.01
C LYS A 364 0.14 15.04 7.58
N TRP A 365 0.57 14.11 6.72
CA TRP A 365 0.73 12.70 7.07
C TRP A 365 1.68 12.50 8.24
N PHE A 366 2.79 13.24 8.30
CA PHE A 366 3.77 13.11 9.38
C PHE A 366 3.18 13.52 10.73
N GLU A 367 2.63 14.73 10.83
CA GLU A 367 2.12 15.31 12.06
C GLU A 367 0.97 14.49 12.64
N ILE A 368 0.04 14.05 11.77
CA ILE A 368 -1.10 13.20 12.16
C ILE A 368 -0.64 11.81 12.59
N ALA A 369 0.20 11.14 11.78
CA ALA A 369 0.67 9.80 12.11
C ALA A 369 1.55 9.75 13.36
N PHE A 370 2.40 10.76 13.56
CA PHE A 370 3.20 10.90 14.77
C PHE A 370 2.30 11.07 16.00
N SER A 371 1.30 11.96 15.91
CA SER A 371 0.34 12.18 17.00
C SER A 371 -0.44 10.90 17.35
N LEU A 372 -0.88 10.14 16.35
CA LEU A 372 -1.51 8.83 16.54
C LEU A 372 -0.59 7.81 17.23
N LYS A 373 0.69 7.76 16.86
CA LYS A 373 1.68 6.86 17.48
C LYS A 373 1.90 7.20 18.95
N GLU A 374 2.08 8.48 19.27
CA GLU A 374 2.26 8.95 20.65
C GLU A 374 1.05 8.58 21.53
N HIS A 375 -0.11 8.34 20.92
CA HIS A 375 -1.36 7.97 21.61
C HIS A 375 -1.76 6.52 21.41
N GLN A 376 -0.78 5.65 21.14
CA GLN A 376 -0.95 4.19 21.09
C GLN A 376 -1.89 3.71 19.97
N HIS A 377 -2.16 4.54 18.96
CA HIS A 377 -2.88 4.17 17.75
C HIS A 377 -1.91 3.74 16.64
N THR A 378 -0.93 2.90 16.99
CA THR A 378 0.21 2.51 16.14
C THR A 378 -0.21 1.94 14.77
N ASP A 379 -1.21 1.06 14.74
CA ASP A 379 -1.69 0.46 13.49
C ASP A 379 -2.26 1.51 12.53
N ILE A 380 -2.91 2.54 13.06
CA ILE A 380 -3.50 3.64 12.28
C ILE A 380 -2.40 4.61 11.85
N ALA A 381 -1.47 4.95 12.76
CA ALA A 381 -0.30 5.76 12.44
C ALA A 381 0.49 5.19 11.26
N LYS A 382 0.77 3.89 11.27
CA LYS A 382 1.46 3.21 10.16
C LYS A 382 0.70 3.34 8.84
N LYS A 383 -0.64 3.22 8.86
CA LYS A 383 -1.46 3.39 7.65
C LYS A 383 -1.37 4.81 7.10
N VAL A 384 -1.45 5.82 7.96
CA VAL A 384 -1.35 7.23 7.56
C VAL A 384 0.02 7.54 6.95
N TYR A 385 1.10 7.02 7.56
CA TYR A 385 2.44 7.14 6.98
C TYR A 385 2.56 6.49 5.59
N LEU A 386 1.97 5.29 5.42
CA LEU A 386 1.98 4.59 4.13
C LEU A 386 1.15 5.32 3.08
N GLU A 387 0.00 5.87 3.46
CA GLU A 387 -0.81 6.72 2.59
C GLU A 387 -0.03 7.94 2.09
N GLY A 388 0.76 8.59 2.96
CA GLY A 388 1.63 9.69 2.54
C GLY A 388 2.64 9.28 1.47
N ILE A 389 3.29 8.12 1.64
CA ILE A 389 4.20 7.56 0.63
C ILE A 389 3.47 7.28 -0.69
N GLU A 390 2.26 6.70 -0.64
CA GLU A 390 1.44 6.41 -1.82
C GLU A 390 1.03 7.69 -2.57
N MET A 391 0.76 8.77 -1.85
CA MET A 391 0.41 10.09 -2.40
C MET A 391 1.63 10.90 -2.85
N GLY A 392 2.85 10.38 -2.68
CA GLY A 392 4.09 10.98 -3.19
C GLY A 392 4.90 11.77 -2.16
N ASP A 393 4.52 11.75 -0.88
CA ASP A 393 5.35 12.31 0.20
C ASP A 393 6.53 11.38 0.49
N ASN A 394 7.65 11.70 -0.13
CA ASN A 394 8.89 10.93 -0.03
C ASN A 394 9.84 11.56 1.01
N SER A 395 9.35 11.76 2.23
CA SER A 395 10.10 12.34 3.35
C SER A 395 10.90 11.29 4.15
N SER A 396 12.18 11.58 4.42
CA SER A 396 13.07 10.75 5.26
C SER A 396 12.44 10.47 6.64
N VAL A 397 11.75 11.45 7.20
CA VAL A 397 11.12 11.42 8.52
C VAL A 397 9.99 10.37 8.56
N ILE A 398 9.19 10.27 7.50
CA ILE A 398 8.12 9.26 7.40
C ILE A 398 8.71 7.85 7.36
N TYR A 399 9.69 7.59 6.48
CA TYR A 399 10.35 6.28 6.42
C TYR A 399 11.00 5.90 7.74
N ASN A 400 11.68 6.86 8.40
CA ASN A 400 12.30 6.60 9.69
C ASN A 400 11.25 6.22 10.76
N ASN A 401 10.12 6.92 10.84
CA ASN A 401 9.08 6.59 11.82
C ASN A 401 8.37 5.26 11.54
N ILE A 402 8.16 4.88 10.28
CA ILE A 402 7.69 3.53 9.95
C ILE A 402 8.71 2.48 10.42
N GLY A 403 10.01 2.75 10.22
CA GLY A 403 11.09 1.90 10.72
C GLY A 403 11.04 1.71 12.24
N VAL A 404 10.76 2.79 12.99
CA VAL A 404 10.59 2.73 14.45
C VAL A 404 9.41 1.85 14.83
N ILE A 405 8.25 2.00 14.18
CA ILE A 405 7.06 1.17 14.43
C ILE A 405 7.39 -0.32 14.18
N LEU A 406 8.04 -0.62 13.05
CA LEU A 406 8.43 -1.98 12.71
C LEU A 406 9.41 -2.58 13.73
N GLU A 407 10.36 -1.79 14.22
CA GLU A 407 11.36 -2.24 15.20
C GLU A 407 10.76 -2.43 16.60
N GLU A 408 10.03 -1.42 17.09
CA GLU A 408 9.62 -1.32 18.50
C GLU A 408 8.32 -2.06 18.76
N ASP A 409 7.33 -1.94 17.88
CA ASP A 409 5.98 -2.49 18.07
C ASP A 409 5.85 -3.88 17.43
N GLU A 410 6.32 -4.05 16.18
CA GLU A 410 6.15 -5.32 15.43
C GLU A 410 7.33 -6.29 15.59
N LYS A 411 8.47 -5.85 16.17
CA LYS A 411 9.73 -6.61 16.25
C LYS A 411 10.22 -7.14 14.88
N ASN A 412 9.83 -6.47 13.79
CA ASN A 412 10.25 -6.77 12.43
C ASN A 412 11.53 -6.00 12.09
N TYR A 413 12.65 -6.50 12.59
CA TYR A 413 13.96 -5.86 12.40
C TYR A 413 14.40 -5.76 10.93
N MET A 414 14.04 -6.74 10.09
CA MET A 414 14.38 -6.71 8.67
C MET A 414 13.60 -5.62 7.94
N GLY A 415 12.27 -5.57 8.14
CA GLY A 415 11.44 -4.50 7.60
C GLY A 415 11.89 -3.12 8.11
N ALA A 416 12.16 -2.99 9.41
CA ALA A 416 12.66 -1.75 9.99
C ALA A 416 13.95 -1.27 9.29
N LEU A 417 14.91 -2.19 9.07
CA LEU A 417 16.16 -1.87 8.37
C LEU A 417 15.94 -1.41 6.93
N GLU A 418 14.99 -1.99 6.21
CA GLU A 418 14.64 -1.55 4.86
C GLU A 418 14.15 -0.09 4.87
N TYR A 419 13.18 0.23 5.74
CA TYR A 419 12.66 1.59 5.87
C TYR A 419 13.71 2.60 6.33
N TYR A 420 14.54 2.25 7.33
CA TYR A 420 15.65 3.12 7.74
C TYR A 420 16.67 3.36 6.62
N ARG A 421 16.98 2.34 5.80
CA ARG A 421 17.86 2.52 4.64
C ARG A 421 17.24 3.39 3.56
N HIS A 422 15.92 3.34 3.39
CA HIS A 422 15.21 4.27 2.51
C HIS A 422 15.32 5.71 3.04
N ALA A 423 15.07 5.92 4.34
CA ALA A 423 15.25 7.21 4.98
C ALA A 423 16.69 7.76 4.79
N ASN A 424 17.70 6.92 5.01
CA ASN A 424 19.12 7.27 4.85
C ASN A 424 19.53 7.57 3.39
N LYS A 425 18.81 7.06 2.40
CA LYS A 425 19.06 7.43 0.99
C LYS A 425 18.62 8.85 0.70
N LEU A 426 17.58 9.32 1.40
CA LEU A 426 17.04 10.67 1.26
C LEU A 426 17.90 11.67 2.04
N GLU A 427 18.29 11.32 3.27
CA GLU A 427 19.14 12.13 4.14
C GLU A 427 20.30 11.30 4.72
N PRO A 428 21.44 11.21 4.02
CA PRO A 428 22.56 10.36 4.41
C PRO A 428 23.31 10.82 5.66
N ASP A 429 23.24 12.11 5.98
CA ASP A 429 24.00 12.74 7.07
C ASP A 429 23.20 12.85 8.38
N ASP A 430 21.96 12.32 8.42
CA ASP A 430 21.13 12.34 9.63
C ASP A 430 21.64 11.34 10.68
N GLU A 431 22.09 11.86 11.82
CA GLU A 431 22.65 11.06 12.91
C GLU A 431 21.64 10.10 13.56
N LEU A 432 20.35 10.48 13.61
CA LEU A 432 19.30 9.67 14.21
C LEU A 432 19.01 8.44 13.34
N ILE A 433 18.88 8.61 12.03
CA ILE A 433 18.67 7.52 11.08
C ILE A 433 19.86 6.54 11.14
N GLN A 434 21.09 7.06 11.11
CA GLN A 434 22.28 6.21 11.18
C GLN A 434 22.38 5.44 12.51
N LYS A 435 21.98 6.07 13.62
CA LYS A 435 21.88 5.42 14.93
C LYS A 435 20.85 4.29 14.93
N ASN A 436 19.68 4.51 14.33
CA ASN A 436 18.62 3.51 14.20
C ASN A 436 19.07 2.32 13.34
N ILE A 437 19.74 2.56 12.20
CA ILE A 437 20.34 1.51 11.37
C ILE A 437 21.34 0.68 12.18
N ASN A 438 22.30 1.34 12.84
CA ASN A 438 23.33 0.65 13.63
C ASN A 438 22.71 -0.19 14.76
N ARG A 439 21.65 0.32 15.40
CA ARG A 439 20.89 -0.37 16.44
C ARG A 439 20.25 -1.64 15.89
N VAL A 440 19.52 -1.55 14.78
CA VAL A 440 18.83 -2.69 14.16
C VAL A 440 19.81 -3.71 13.58
N GLU A 441 20.88 -3.28 12.92
CA GLU A 441 21.91 -4.21 12.41
C GLU A 441 22.59 -4.99 13.54
N LYS A 442 22.80 -4.35 14.70
CA LYS A 442 23.28 -5.05 15.90
C LYS A 442 22.27 -6.08 16.39
N GLN A 443 20.97 -5.75 16.44
CA GLN A 443 19.93 -6.70 16.83
C GLN A 443 19.86 -7.89 15.87
N LEU A 444 19.87 -7.64 14.56
CA LEU A 444 19.88 -8.69 13.52
C LEU A 444 21.11 -9.59 13.64
N LYS A 445 22.29 -9.03 13.92
CA LYS A 445 23.52 -9.80 14.13
C LYS A 445 23.42 -10.67 15.39
N GLN A 446 22.90 -10.13 16.48
CA GLN A 446 22.68 -10.87 17.72
C GLN A 446 21.67 -12.00 17.53
N GLU A 447 20.57 -11.75 16.83
CA GLU A 447 19.56 -12.76 16.56
C GLU A 447 20.12 -13.85 15.64
N LYS A 448 20.83 -13.48 14.57
CA LYS A 448 21.52 -14.47 13.72
C LYS A 448 22.50 -15.33 14.51
N GLN A 449 23.25 -14.74 15.44
CA GLN A 449 24.14 -15.49 16.32
C GLN A 449 23.37 -16.40 17.28
N ARG A 450 22.28 -15.93 17.89
CA ARG A 450 21.38 -16.72 18.75
C ARG A 450 20.84 -17.93 17.99
N LEU A 451 20.31 -17.72 16.79
CA LEU A 451 19.78 -18.78 15.93
C LEU A 451 20.89 -19.77 15.55
N GLY A 452 22.09 -19.30 15.22
CA GLY A 452 23.26 -20.16 14.97
C GLY A 452 23.61 -21.02 16.19
N ILE A 453 23.64 -20.44 17.39
CA ILE A 453 23.90 -21.17 18.65
C ILE A 453 22.82 -22.22 18.92
N LEU A 454 21.55 -21.91 18.67
CA LEU A 454 20.44 -22.85 18.84
C LEU A 454 20.57 -24.03 17.87
N LYS A 455 20.84 -23.77 16.58
CA LYS A 455 21.09 -24.82 15.59
C LYS A 455 22.29 -25.69 15.98
N ASP A 456 23.40 -25.08 16.36
CA ASP A 456 24.59 -25.81 16.84
C ASP A 456 24.30 -26.65 18.08
N THR A 457 23.53 -26.11 19.02
CA THR A 457 23.12 -26.82 20.23
C THR A 457 22.24 -28.02 19.89
N TYR A 458 21.29 -27.86 18.98
CA TYR A 458 20.46 -28.94 18.47
C TYR A 458 21.29 -30.04 17.77
N PHE A 459 22.29 -29.71 16.97
CA PHE A 459 23.09 -30.75 16.31
C PHE A 459 24.14 -31.40 17.22
N LYS A 460 24.79 -30.63 18.10
CA LYS A 460 26.00 -31.06 18.84
C LYS A 460 25.73 -31.50 20.28
N LYS A 461 24.75 -30.90 20.98
CA LYS A 461 24.59 -31.06 22.44
C LYS A 461 23.42 -31.95 22.87
N ILE A 462 22.51 -32.27 21.95
CA ILE A 462 21.38 -33.15 22.27
C ILE A 462 21.68 -34.61 21.94
N ASN A 463 21.09 -35.53 22.70
CA ASN A 463 21.22 -36.98 22.47
C ASN A 463 19.94 -37.55 21.82
N LYS A 464 19.91 -38.87 21.61
CA LYS A 464 18.75 -39.56 21.02
C LYS A 464 17.44 -39.35 21.80
N TYR A 465 17.51 -39.27 23.14
CA TYR A 465 16.34 -39.10 23.99
C TYR A 465 15.77 -37.68 23.93
N HIS A 466 16.65 -36.67 23.93
CA HIS A 466 16.28 -35.28 23.70
C HIS A 466 15.59 -35.10 22.33
N ARG A 467 16.13 -35.71 21.25
CA ARG A 467 15.50 -35.69 19.92
C ARG A 467 14.12 -36.35 19.92
N ASN A 468 14.00 -37.52 20.53
CA ASN A 468 12.73 -38.22 20.64
C ASN A 468 11.68 -37.36 21.36
N LEU A 469 12.03 -36.69 22.47
CA LEU A 469 11.11 -35.80 23.17
C LEU A 469 10.74 -34.58 22.33
N LEU A 470 11.69 -33.95 21.62
CA LEU A 470 11.40 -32.86 20.69
C LEU A 470 10.43 -33.29 19.57
N PHE A 471 10.62 -34.46 18.99
CA PHE A 471 9.71 -35.02 17.98
C PHE A 471 8.32 -35.34 18.56
N THR A 472 8.26 -35.84 19.79
CA THR A 472 7.00 -36.07 20.50
C THR A 472 6.27 -34.76 20.77
N ILE A 473 6.96 -33.72 21.25
CA ILE A 473 6.39 -32.39 21.45
C ILE A 473 5.86 -31.85 20.12
N TYR A 474 6.65 -31.91 19.04
CA TYR A 474 6.24 -31.46 17.70
C TYR A 474 4.98 -32.17 17.19
N LYS A 475 4.91 -33.49 17.34
CA LYS A 475 3.73 -34.28 16.93
C LYS A 475 2.48 -33.99 17.76
N LEU A 476 2.64 -33.54 19.00
CA LEU A 476 1.55 -33.23 19.92
C LEU A 476 1.14 -31.75 19.91
N GLN A 477 1.88 -30.88 19.21
CA GLN A 477 1.55 -29.44 19.06
C GLN A 477 0.13 -29.12 18.57
N PRO A 478 -0.59 -29.97 17.80
CA PRO A 478 -1.99 -29.70 17.45
C PRO A 478 -2.95 -29.56 18.64
N ASN A 479 -2.56 -29.95 19.86
CA ASN A 479 -3.42 -29.94 21.05
C ASN A 479 -3.31 -28.64 21.90
N GLU A 480 -2.58 -27.61 21.45
CA GLU A 480 -2.36 -26.28 22.09
C GLU A 480 -1.73 -26.27 23.50
N HIS A 481 -1.87 -27.34 24.28
CA HIS A 481 -1.31 -27.50 25.62
C HIS A 481 -0.68 -28.88 25.76
N ILE A 482 0.66 -28.94 25.87
CA ILE A 482 1.41 -30.19 26.06
C ILE A 482 1.95 -30.20 27.48
N THR A 483 1.37 -31.03 28.33
CA THR A 483 1.76 -31.21 29.73
C THR A 483 2.84 -32.28 29.89
N ILE A 484 3.54 -32.27 31.03
CA ILE A 484 4.52 -33.31 31.35
C ILE A 484 3.90 -34.71 31.40
N ASP A 485 2.64 -34.83 31.83
CA ASP A 485 1.92 -36.10 31.94
C ASP A 485 1.63 -36.71 30.58
N GLU A 486 1.23 -35.89 29.60
CA GLU A 486 1.04 -36.32 28.21
C GLU A 486 2.35 -36.75 27.57
N LEU A 487 3.45 -36.05 27.86
CA LEU A 487 4.79 -36.44 27.39
C LEU A 487 5.24 -37.77 28.00
N ILE A 488 4.93 -38.04 29.27
CA ILE A 488 5.21 -39.33 29.93
C ILE A 488 4.42 -40.45 29.25
N GLN A 489 3.12 -40.26 29.02
CA GLN A 489 2.27 -41.24 28.35
C GLN A 489 2.72 -41.51 26.91
N ALA A 490 3.00 -40.46 26.14
CA ALA A 490 3.39 -40.58 24.73
C ALA A 490 4.81 -41.16 24.55
N SER A 491 5.75 -40.83 25.43
CA SER A 491 7.13 -41.34 25.36
C SER A 491 7.31 -42.74 25.96
N LYS A 492 6.36 -43.22 26.77
CA LYS A 492 6.43 -44.48 27.53
C LYS A 492 7.70 -44.59 28.40
N GLN A 493 8.15 -43.47 28.95
CA GLN A 493 9.31 -43.37 29.85
C GLN A 493 8.88 -43.06 31.28
N SER A 494 9.78 -43.19 32.26
CA SER A 494 9.48 -42.82 33.65
C SER A 494 9.41 -41.30 33.82
N GLU A 495 8.59 -40.83 34.77
CA GLU A 495 8.42 -39.41 35.08
C GLU A 495 9.76 -38.71 35.35
N THR A 496 10.61 -39.30 36.18
CA THR A 496 11.92 -38.74 36.52
C THR A 496 12.80 -38.59 35.27
N PHE A 497 12.72 -39.53 34.33
CA PHE A 497 13.49 -39.49 33.10
C PHE A 497 12.99 -38.38 32.16
N VAL A 498 11.68 -38.25 31.97
CA VAL A 498 11.09 -37.19 31.13
C VAL A 498 11.41 -35.81 31.71
N ARG A 499 11.20 -35.61 33.03
CA ARG A 499 11.51 -34.34 33.71
C ARG A 499 12.98 -33.94 33.56
N ASN A 500 13.91 -34.87 33.76
CA ASN A 500 15.34 -34.55 33.62
C ASN A 500 15.72 -34.11 32.21
N ASN A 501 15.19 -34.80 31.19
CA ASN A 501 15.49 -34.46 29.80
C ASN A 501 14.79 -33.17 29.34
N ILE A 502 13.56 -32.91 29.81
CA ILE A 502 12.84 -31.64 29.57
C ILE A 502 13.56 -30.47 30.22
N ASN A 503 13.96 -30.60 31.49
CA ASN A 503 14.75 -29.57 32.18
C ASN A 503 16.05 -29.30 31.43
N LYS A 504 16.70 -30.34 30.88
CA LYS A 504 17.90 -30.16 30.07
C LYS A 504 17.62 -29.43 28.75
N LEU A 505 16.51 -29.72 28.08
CA LEU A 505 16.08 -29.02 26.86
C LEU A 505 15.75 -27.53 27.14
N ILE A 506 15.18 -27.22 28.30
CA ILE A 506 14.93 -25.84 28.76
C ILE A 506 16.27 -25.13 29.06
N GLU A 507 17.20 -25.78 29.77
CA GLU A 507 18.55 -25.24 30.05
C GLU A 507 19.31 -24.93 28.75
N LEU A 508 19.16 -25.81 27.75
CA LEU A 508 19.73 -25.63 26.40
C LEU A 508 18.96 -24.61 25.56
N LYS A 509 17.86 -24.04 26.07
CA LYS A 509 16.99 -23.06 25.41
C LYS A 509 16.38 -23.55 24.10
N LEU A 510 16.19 -24.85 23.94
CA LEU A 510 15.55 -25.43 22.75
C LEU A 510 14.02 -25.46 22.87
N ILE A 511 13.52 -25.47 24.11
CA ILE A 511 12.09 -25.38 24.45
C ILE A 511 11.89 -24.35 25.57
N LYS A 512 10.68 -23.81 25.67
CA LYS A 512 10.23 -22.90 26.73
C LYS A 512 9.05 -23.50 27.49
N GLU A 513 9.00 -23.24 28.79
CA GLU A 513 7.83 -23.52 29.62
C GLU A 513 6.93 -22.28 29.67
N ASN A 514 5.69 -22.43 29.23
CA ASN A 514 4.67 -21.39 29.28
C ASN A 514 4.07 -21.35 30.70
N GLY A 515 3.49 -20.20 31.11
CA GLY A 515 3.00 -19.99 32.48
C GLY A 515 1.89 -20.94 32.97
N ASN A 516 1.35 -21.79 32.08
CA ASN A 516 0.39 -22.85 32.37
C ASN A 516 1.03 -24.26 32.47
N GLY A 517 2.36 -24.38 32.46
CA GLY A 517 3.08 -25.66 32.50
C GLY A 517 3.16 -26.38 31.15
N ALA A 518 2.75 -25.73 30.06
CA ALA A 518 2.87 -26.28 28.71
C ALA A 518 4.24 -25.97 28.09
N TYR A 519 4.77 -26.86 27.25
CA TYR A 519 6.05 -26.66 26.58
C TYR A 519 5.90 -26.22 25.12
N SER A 520 6.68 -25.22 24.68
CA SER A 520 6.76 -24.77 23.29
C SER A 520 8.20 -24.91 22.75
N ILE A 521 8.33 -25.28 21.47
CA ILE A 521 9.64 -25.41 20.81
C ILE A 521 10.03 -24.03 20.26
N GLU A 522 11.31 -23.66 20.31
CA GLU A 522 11.80 -22.46 19.59
C GLU A 522 11.60 -22.63 18.08
N THR A 523 11.08 -21.61 17.40
CA THR A 523 10.65 -21.67 15.99
C THR A 523 11.72 -22.22 15.03
N VAL A 524 12.98 -21.79 15.17
CA VAL A 524 14.08 -22.30 14.34
C VAL A 524 14.36 -23.80 14.57
N ILE A 525 14.08 -24.30 15.77
CA ILE A 525 14.23 -25.73 16.09
C ILE A 525 13.03 -26.52 15.59
N GLU A 526 11.84 -25.94 15.66
CA GLU A 526 10.61 -26.49 15.10
C GLU A 526 10.72 -26.71 13.59
N GLU A 527 11.23 -25.72 12.84
CA GLU A 527 11.51 -25.84 11.39
C GLU A 527 12.46 -27.02 11.11
N LEU A 528 13.57 -27.10 11.86
CA LEU A 528 14.52 -28.21 11.73
C LEU A 528 13.87 -29.57 12.04
N ILE A 529 12.93 -29.62 12.98
CA ILE A 529 12.21 -30.86 13.29
C ILE A 529 11.22 -31.21 12.17
N ALA A 530 10.51 -30.21 11.64
CA ALA A 530 9.55 -30.38 10.56
C ALA A 530 10.20 -31.05 9.34
N ASP A 531 11.39 -30.61 8.93
CA ASP A 531 12.15 -31.21 7.82
C ASP A 531 12.43 -32.71 8.00
N TYR A 532 12.59 -33.17 9.25
CA TYR A 532 12.84 -34.58 9.57
C TYR A 532 11.56 -35.40 9.76
N VAL A 533 10.49 -34.79 10.27
CA VAL A 533 9.25 -35.48 10.63
C VAL A 533 8.24 -35.49 9.47
N ASP A 534 8.21 -34.44 8.65
CA ASP A 534 7.35 -34.28 7.47
C ASP A 534 8.14 -33.68 6.28
N PRO A 535 9.06 -34.45 5.66
CA PRO A 535 9.91 -33.94 4.59
C PRO A 535 9.07 -33.55 3.37
N LYS A 536 9.01 -32.25 3.09
CA LYS A 536 8.34 -31.72 1.89
C LYS A 536 9.28 -31.82 0.69
N LEU A 537 8.77 -32.32 -0.43
CA LEU A 537 9.51 -32.34 -1.70
C LEU A 537 9.68 -30.89 -2.21
N GLU A 538 10.86 -30.32 -2.04
CA GLU A 538 11.22 -29.05 -2.67
C GLU A 538 11.59 -29.28 -4.15
N ARG A 539 11.00 -28.48 -5.04
CA ARG A 539 11.32 -28.47 -6.48
C ARG A 539 11.67 -27.07 -6.92
N GLN A 540 12.81 -26.93 -7.60
CA GLN A 540 13.18 -25.69 -8.29
C GLN A 540 13.34 -26.00 -9.78
N ILE A 541 12.57 -25.31 -10.62
CA ILE A 541 12.70 -25.40 -12.09
C ILE A 541 13.35 -24.11 -12.56
N ILE A 542 14.60 -24.21 -13.01
CA ILE A 542 15.31 -23.09 -13.63
C ILE A 542 14.94 -23.08 -15.13
N LYS A 543 14.23 -22.03 -15.57
CA LYS A 543 13.98 -21.78 -17.00
C LYS A 543 15.21 -21.12 -17.60
N VAL A 544 15.69 -21.65 -18.73
CA VAL A 544 16.89 -21.16 -19.41
C VAL A 544 16.49 -20.01 -20.35
N ASP A 545 17.20 -18.88 -20.28
CA ASP A 545 17.08 -17.81 -21.28
C ASP A 545 17.70 -18.24 -22.62
N ASN A 546 17.32 -17.60 -23.72
CA ASN A 546 17.71 -17.99 -25.09
C ASN A 546 19.22 -17.88 -25.41
N SER A 547 20.10 -17.68 -24.43
CA SER A 547 21.55 -17.63 -24.59
C SER A 547 22.20 -19.01 -24.35
N THR A 548 22.58 -19.69 -25.44
CA THR A 548 23.35 -20.94 -25.35
C THR A 548 24.82 -20.66 -25.02
N LEU A 549 25.19 -20.75 -23.73
CA LEU A 549 26.56 -20.57 -23.22
C LEU A 549 27.17 -21.92 -22.76
N TYR A 550 27.04 -22.98 -23.57
CA TYR A 550 27.69 -24.28 -23.32
C TYR A 550 28.62 -24.67 -24.46
N ARG A 551 29.58 -25.55 -24.19
CA ARG A 551 30.56 -26.05 -25.15
C ARG A 551 30.31 -27.52 -25.51
N PRO A 552 30.58 -27.96 -26.75
CA PRO A 552 30.51 -29.37 -27.10
C PRO A 552 31.57 -30.17 -26.35
N ILE A 553 31.25 -31.43 -26.05
CA ILE A 553 32.15 -32.37 -25.36
C ILE A 553 33.33 -32.78 -26.25
N PHE A 554 33.09 -32.90 -27.57
CA PHE A 554 34.09 -33.25 -28.57
C PHE A 554 34.30 -32.10 -29.54
N TYR A 555 35.56 -31.84 -29.92
CA TYR A 555 35.89 -30.82 -30.91
C TYR A 555 36.35 -31.42 -32.24
N HIS A 556 36.84 -32.66 -32.22
CA HIS A 556 37.35 -33.33 -33.41
C HIS A 556 36.53 -34.57 -33.80
N GLU A 557 36.30 -34.75 -35.11
CA GLU A 557 35.55 -35.89 -35.65
C GLU A 557 36.15 -37.26 -35.29
N SER A 558 37.48 -37.33 -35.11
CA SER A 558 38.16 -38.54 -34.64
C SER A 558 37.81 -38.90 -33.20
N GLU A 559 37.54 -37.92 -32.32
CA GLU A 559 37.09 -38.19 -30.94
C GLU A 559 35.65 -38.73 -30.96
N ILE A 560 34.79 -38.16 -31.80
CA ILE A 560 33.42 -38.64 -32.00
C ILE A 560 33.43 -40.08 -32.54
N THR A 561 34.32 -40.36 -33.49
CA THR A 561 34.47 -41.70 -34.08
C THR A 561 34.95 -42.71 -33.04
N MET A 562 35.96 -42.35 -32.24
CA MET A 562 36.45 -43.17 -31.14
C MET A 562 35.38 -43.43 -30.09
N TYR A 563 34.61 -42.41 -29.70
CA TYR A 563 33.51 -42.55 -28.76
C TYR A 563 32.44 -43.55 -29.25
N LYS A 564 32.04 -43.45 -30.52
CA LYS A 564 31.07 -44.38 -31.12
C LYS A 564 31.58 -45.82 -31.13
N VAL A 565 32.86 -46.02 -31.50
CA VAL A 565 33.50 -47.34 -31.50
C VAL A 565 33.55 -47.92 -30.08
N LEU A 566 33.89 -47.11 -29.08
CA LEU A 566 33.94 -47.54 -27.68
C LEU A 566 32.55 -47.93 -27.15
N ILE A 567 31.49 -47.17 -27.45
CA ILE A 567 30.12 -47.54 -27.09
C ILE A 567 29.73 -48.89 -27.73
N GLU A 568 30.13 -49.13 -28.98
CA GLU A 568 29.81 -50.38 -29.68
C GLU A 568 30.54 -51.59 -29.07
N LEU A 569 31.81 -51.41 -28.69
CA LEU A 569 32.61 -52.45 -28.06
C LEU A 569 32.17 -52.71 -26.60
N PHE A 570 31.72 -51.67 -25.88
CA PHE A 570 31.34 -51.74 -24.46
C PHE A 570 29.88 -51.27 -24.20
N PRO A 571 28.85 -51.92 -24.78
CA PRO A 571 27.46 -51.41 -24.73
C PRO A 571 26.79 -51.49 -23.36
N GLN A 572 27.29 -52.34 -22.45
CA GLN A 572 26.75 -52.51 -21.09
C GLN A 572 27.50 -51.67 -20.05
N HIS A 573 28.35 -50.73 -20.51
CA HIS A 573 29.20 -49.91 -19.68
C HIS A 573 28.93 -48.44 -19.95
N PHE A 574 29.25 -47.58 -18.96
CA PHE A 574 29.29 -46.15 -19.23
C PHE A 574 30.63 -45.79 -19.87
N VAL A 575 30.60 -45.08 -21.00
CA VAL A 575 31.81 -44.50 -21.61
C VAL A 575 31.78 -43.00 -21.33
N PHE A 576 32.68 -42.52 -20.47
CA PHE A 576 32.79 -41.11 -20.14
C PHE A 576 33.96 -40.46 -20.89
N PRO A 577 33.69 -39.42 -21.70
CA PRO A 577 34.74 -38.63 -22.34
C PRO A 577 35.30 -37.55 -21.41
N ASN A 578 36.58 -37.19 -21.60
CA ASN A 578 37.26 -36.06 -20.97
C ASN A 578 37.07 -36.00 -19.44
N ILE A 579 37.32 -37.13 -18.78
CA ILE A 579 37.13 -37.27 -17.33
C ILE A 579 38.41 -36.90 -16.59
N SER A 580 38.27 -36.10 -15.52
CA SER A 580 39.41 -35.68 -14.70
C SER A 580 39.99 -36.86 -13.91
N LEU A 581 41.33 -36.95 -13.84
CA LEU A 581 41.98 -38.05 -13.12
C LEU A 581 41.62 -38.05 -11.62
N LYS A 582 41.37 -36.89 -11.00
CA LYS A 582 40.92 -36.79 -9.60
C LYS A 582 39.55 -37.42 -9.34
N THR A 583 38.74 -37.61 -10.39
CA THR A 583 37.42 -38.27 -10.31
C THR A 583 37.57 -39.79 -10.39
N ILE A 584 38.64 -40.27 -11.04
CA ILE A 584 38.92 -41.70 -11.24
C ILE A 584 39.68 -42.28 -10.04
N PHE A 585 40.65 -41.55 -9.49
CA PHE A 585 41.57 -42.03 -8.47
C PHE A 585 41.31 -41.42 -7.09
N GLU A 586 41.46 -42.23 -6.04
CA GLU A 586 41.42 -41.77 -4.65
C GLU A 586 42.71 -41.01 -4.30
N VAL A 587 42.62 -39.67 -4.29
CA VAL A 587 43.75 -38.76 -4.07
C VAL A 587 44.48 -39.04 -2.75
N ASP A 588 43.74 -39.30 -1.67
CA ASP A 588 44.32 -39.55 -0.35
C ASP A 588 45.16 -40.83 -0.28
N LYS A 589 44.86 -41.83 -1.12
CA LYS A 589 45.63 -43.08 -1.18
C LYS A 589 46.82 -42.95 -2.11
N ILE A 590 46.64 -42.35 -3.30
CA ILE A 590 47.70 -42.29 -4.31
C ILE A 590 48.80 -41.29 -3.97
N ARG A 591 48.50 -40.23 -3.19
CA ARG A 591 49.47 -39.19 -2.79
C ARG A 591 50.68 -39.73 -2.05
N GLU A 592 50.58 -40.90 -1.43
CA GLU A 592 51.70 -41.54 -0.71
C GLU A 592 52.73 -42.17 -1.67
N PHE A 593 52.37 -42.37 -2.94
CA PHE A 593 53.17 -43.08 -3.94
C PHE A 593 53.67 -42.20 -5.10
N ILE A 594 53.30 -40.91 -5.13
CA ILE A 594 53.67 -39.97 -6.20
C ILE A 594 54.24 -38.66 -5.63
N THR A 595 55.00 -37.91 -6.43
CA THR A 595 55.57 -36.63 -6.02
C THR A 595 54.53 -35.50 -6.04
N ASN A 596 54.81 -34.37 -5.37
CA ASN A 596 53.92 -33.19 -5.37
C ASN A 596 53.66 -32.64 -6.79
N GLU A 597 54.64 -32.73 -7.70
CA GLU A 597 54.47 -32.30 -9.10
C GLU A 597 53.48 -33.22 -9.84
N GLN A 598 53.58 -34.54 -9.62
CA GLN A 598 52.67 -35.54 -10.17
C GLN A 598 51.26 -35.42 -9.58
N LEU A 599 51.15 -35.10 -8.28
CA LEU A 599 49.88 -34.83 -7.61
C LEU A 599 49.18 -33.60 -8.18
N ASN A 600 49.92 -32.51 -8.41
CA ASN A 600 49.39 -31.32 -9.08
C ASN A 600 48.95 -31.63 -10.51
N TYR A 601 49.73 -32.45 -11.24
CA TYR A 601 49.32 -32.93 -12.56
C TYR A 601 48.02 -33.73 -12.50
N LEU A 602 47.85 -34.65 -11.53
CA LEU A 602 46.62 -35.43 -11.34
C LEU A 602 45.38 -34.54 -11.15
N PHE A 603 45.50 -33.43 -10.43
CA PHE A 603 44.38 -32.49 -10.24
C PHE A 603 43.96 -31.74 -11.52
N MET A 604 44.89 -31.56 -12.46
CA MET A 604 44.69 -30.78 -13.68
C MET A 604 44.43 -31.65 -14.91
N ALA A 605 44.92 -32.89 -14.90
CA ALA A 605 44.90 -33.79 -16.03
C ALA A 605 43.54 -34.49 -16.20
N HIS A 606 43.26 -34.84 -17.45
CA HIS A 606 42.09 -35.59 -17.88
C HIS A 606 42.56 -36.76 -18.73
N VAL A 607 41.77 -37.83 -18.80
CA VAL A 607 41.92 -38.91 -19.79
C VAL A 607 40.81 -38.80 -20.81
N ASP A 608 41.12 -39.11 -22.07
CA ASP A 608 40.17 -38.88 -23.17
C ASP A 608 38.91 -39.72 -23.01
N PHE A 609 39.04 -40.99 -22.65
CA PHE A 609 37.90 -41.86 -22.37
C PHE A 609 38.15 -42.79 -21.19
N ALA A 610 37.15 -42.97 -20.34
CA ALA A 610 37.12 -44.03 -19.34
C ALA A 610 35.85 -44.86 -19.46
N VAL A 611 36.01 -46.19 -19.43
CA VAL A 611 34.92 -47.16 -19.40
C VAL A 611 34.65 -47.53 -17.95
N ILE A 612 33.42 -47.33 -17.49
CA ILE A 612 32.98 -47.51 -16.10
C ILE A 612 31.94 -48.64 -16.04
N SER A 613 32.09 -49.51 -15.05
CA SER A 613 31.12 -50.56 -14.75
C SER A 613 29.75 -49.99 -14.39
N THR A 614 28.68 -50.50 -14.99
CA THR A 614 27.30 -50.16 -14.62
C THR A 614 26.85 -50.90 -13.35
N SER A 615 27.53 -51.99 -12.97
CA SER A 615 27.22 -52.77 -11.77
C SER A 615 27.93 -52.21 -10.53
N MET A 616 29.22 -51.89 -10.67
CA MET A 616 30.07 -51.44 -9.57
C MET A 616 30.33 -49.92 -9.55
N TYR A 617 29.99 -49.19 -10.61
CA TYR A 617 30.24 -47.76 -10.77
C TYR A 617 31.71 -47.35 -10.63
N THR A 618 32.63 -48.23 -11.06
CA THR A 618 34.09 -48.01 -10.99
C THR A 618 34.75 -48.12 -12.36
N PRO A 619 35.89 -47.43 -12.57
CA PRO A 619 36.64 -47.51 -13.83
C PRO A 619 37.24 -48.89 -14.05
N ILE A 620 37.15 -49.35 -15.30
CA ILE A 620 37.62 -50.68 -15.72
C ILE A 620 38.78 -50.57 -16.70
N ILE A 621 38.71 -49.63 -17.65
CA ILE A 621 39.77 -49.35 -18.62
C ILE A 621 39.67 -47.90 -19.10
N ALA A 622 40.81 -47.31 -19.45
CA ALA A 622 40.87 -45.98 -20.01
C ALA A 622 41.58 -45.98 -21.38
N PHE A 623 41.21 -45.02 -22.22
CA PHE A 623 41.78 -44.83 -23.54
C PHE A 623 42.25 -43.39 -23.75
N GLU A 624 43.41 -43.23 -24.37
CA GLU A 624 43.96 -41.94 -24.79
C GLU A 624 44.17 -41.93 -26.30
N LYS A 625 43.86 -40.80 -26.93
CA LYS A 625 44.12 -40.54 -28.34
C LYS A 625 45.41 -39.73 -28.47
N ASP A 626 46.47 -40.40 -28.88
CA ASP A 626 47.76 -39.77 -29.16
C ASP A 626 47.75 -39.09 -30.56
N SER A 627 48.32 -37.89 -30.67
CA SER A 627 48.51 -37.19 -31.96
C SER A 627 49.94 -37.35 -32.50
N VAL A 628 50.15 -37.17 -33.81
CA VAL A 628 51.42 -37.41 -34.51
C VAL A 628 52.54 -36.41 -34.13
N TYR A 629 52.20 -35.27 -33.55
CA TYR A 629 53.16 -34.22 -33.23
C TYR A 629 53.58 -34.28 -31.77
N HIS A 630 54.76 -34.83 -31.42
CA HIS A 630 55.51 -34.41 -30.22
C HIS A 630 56.98 -34.88 -30.23
N ASP A 631 57.90 -33.94 -30.52
CA ASP A 631 59.33 -34.02 -30.14
C ASP A 631 59.66 -32.86 -29.17
N ASN A 632 59.09 -32.88 -27.96
CA ASN A 632 59.42 -31.92 -26.90
C ASN A 632 59.58 -32.65 -25.55
N MET A 633 60.70 -32.42 -24.83
CA MET A 633 61.05 -33.16 -23.60
C MET A 633 60.02 -33.03 -22.47
N THR A 634 59.25 -31.94 -22.42
CA THR A 634 58.23 -31.66 -21.38
C THR A 634 56.90 -32.40 -21.58
N VAL A 635 56.58 -32.82 -22.80
CA VAL A 635 55.36 -33.62 -23.06
C VAL A 635 55.62 -35.08 -22.66
N ARG A 636 56.83 -35.57 -22.93
CA ARG A 636 57.27 -36.92 -22.56
C ARG A 636 57.21 -37.17 -21.05
N SER A 637 57.63 -36.21 -20.23
CA SER A 637 57.57 -36.34 -18.77
C SER A 637 56.13 -36.39 -18.24
N ARG A 638 55.19 -35.66 -18.83
CA ARG A 638 53.77 -35.70 -18.45
C ARG A 638 53.09 -37.00 -18.86
N ASP A 639 53.47 -37.55 -20.01
CA ASP A 639 53.01 -38.87 -20.45
C ASP A 639 53.48 -39.97 -19.51
N GLU A 640 54.75 -39.91 -19.08
CA GLU A 640 55.31 -40.83 -18.09
C GLU A 640 54.59 -40.71 -16.74
N TRP A 641 54.26 -39.50 -16.30
CA TRP A 641 53.47 -39.29 -15.07
C TRP A 641 52.06 -39.86 -15.19
N LYS A 642 51.38 -39.67 -16.33
CA LYS A 642 50.07 -40.26 -16.57
C LYS A 642 50.13 -41.78 -16.54
N ASN A 643 51.11 -42.39 -17.22
CA ASN A 643 51.31 -43.84 -17.22
C ASN A 643 51.54 -44.37 -15.79
N LEU A 644 52.40 -43.71 -15.01
CA LEU A 644 52.66 -44.07 -13.62
C LEU A 644 51.39 -44.00 -12.76
N ILE A 645 50.57 -42.96 -12.92
CA ILE A 645 49.31 -42.80 -12.17
C ILE A 645 48.32 -43.93 -12.48
N PHE A 646 48.13 -44.27 -13.77
CA PHE A 646 47.24 -45.38 -14.16
C PHE A 646 47.76 -46.73 -13.67
N GLN A 647 49.08 -46.94 -13.72
CA GLN A 647 49.72 -48.15 -13.21
C GLN A 647 49.55 -48.30 -11.70
N LEU A 648 49.83 -47.25 -10.91
CA LEU A 648 49.65 -47.25 -9.45
C LEU A 648 48.18 -47.37 -9.04
N GLY A 649 47.29 -46.74 -9.82
CA GLY A 649 45.86 -46.78 -9.56
C GLY A 649 45.15 -48.05 -10.03
N GLY A 650 45.88 -48.99 -10.66
CA GLY A 650 45.35 -50.30 -11.04
C GLY A 650 44.32 -50.26 -12.17
N ILE A 651 44.41 -49.28 -13.07
CA ILE A 651 43.49 -49.14 -14.21
C ILE A 651 44.30 -49.22 -15.50
N PRO A 652 44.02 -50.19 -16.40
CA PRO A 652 44.68 -50.27 -17.69
C PRO A 652 44.43 -49.01 -18.53
N LEU A 653 45.48 -48.51 -19.19
CA LEU A 653 45.43 -47.38 -20.11
C LEU A 653 45.89 -47.83 -21.50
N ILE A 654 45.00 -47.77 -22.49
CA ILE A 654 45.32 -48.06 -23.89
C ILE A 654 45.48 -46.74 -24.64
N ARG A 655 46.65 -46.51 -25.24
CA ARG A 655 46.93 -45.33 -26.08
C ARG A 655 46.82 -45.71 -27.54
N ILE A 656 46.02 -44.97 -28.31
CA ILE A 656 45.76 -45.27 -29.72
C ILE A 656 46.15 -44.07 -30.58
N ARG A 657 46.97 -44.33 -31.60
CA ARG A 657 47.43 -43.34 -32.57
C ARG A 657 46.67 -43.49 -33.88
N PHE A 658 45.87 -42.50 -34.23
CA PHE A 658 45.15 -42.49 -35.50
C PHE A 658 44.84 -41.06 -35.96
N ASN A 659 44.71 -40.87 -37.28
CA ASN A 659 44.30 -39.62 -37.90
C ASN A 659 42.85 -39.73 -38.41
N ASN A 660 42.29 -38.60 -38.89
CA ASN A 660 40.89 -38.54 -39.33
C ASN A 660 40.60 -39.38 -40.59
N SER A 661 41.61 -39.91 -41.29
CA SER A 661 41.40 -40.70 -42.52
C SER A 661 41.25 -42.20 -42.27
N ILE A 662 41.38 -42.67 -41.02
CA ILE A 662 41.14 -44.08 -40.66
C ILE A 662 39.64 -44.33 -40.56
N PRO A 663 39.08 -45.29 -41.32
CA PRO A 663 37.67 -45.68 -41.21
C PRO A 663 37.33 -46.24 -39.83
N ALA A 664 36.09 -46.02 -39.36
CA ALA A 664 35.61 -46.48 -38.06
C ALA A 664 35.77 -47.99 -37.84
N GLU A 665 35.54 -48.82 -38.87
CA GLU A 665 35.73 -50.27 -38.81
C GLU A 665 37.19 -50.68 -38.60
N THR A 666 38.13 -49.96 -39.21
CA THR A 666 39.57 -50.22 -39.02
C THR A 666 40.00 -49.81 -37.61
N LEU A 667 39.53 -48.65 -37.11
CA LEU A 667 39.77 -48.23 -35.74
C LEU A 667 39.22 -49.25 -34.75
N LYS A 668 37.97 -49.69 -34.92
CA LYS A 668 37.32 -50.72 -34.11
C LYS A 668 38.11 -52.02 -34.08
N HIS A 669 38.64 -52.48 -35.22
CA HIS A 669 39.51 -53.65 -35.26
C HIS A 669 40.77 -53.47 -34.41
N GLN A 670 41.44 -52.31 -34.51
CA GLN A 670 42.64 -52.02 -33.72
C GLN A 670 42.35 -51.92 -32.22
N ILE A 671 41.26 -51.25 -31.82
CA ILE A 671 40.86 -51.19 -30.41
C ILE A 671 40.54 -52.60 -29.89
N ARG A 672 39.85 -53.40 -30.70
CA ARG A 672 39.54 -54.79 -30.36
C ARG A 672 40.80 -55.62 -30.17
N ASP A 673 41.79 -55.49 -31.05
CA ASP A 673 43.05 -56.22 -30.98
C ASP A 673 43.88 -55.80 -29.77
N ALA A 674 44.06 -54.49 -29.55
CA ALA A 674 44.78 -53.97 -28.38
C ALA A 674 44.12 -54.39 -27.06
N THR A 675 42.78 -54.37 -27.01
CA THR A 675 42.04 -54.85 -25.85
C THR A 675 42.18 -56.38 -25.68
N LYS A 676 42.22 -57.14 -26.78
CA LYS A 676 42.42 -58.60 -26.76
C LYS A 676 43.82 -58.97 -26.27
N GLU A 677 44.85 -58.25 -26.69
CA GLU A 677 46.22 -58.41 -26.19
C GLU A 677 46.27 -58.17 -24.69
N LEU A 678 45.69 -57.06 -24.21
CA LEU A 678 45.57 -56.77 -22.77
C LEU A 678 44.83 -57.90 -22.02
N ILE A 679 43.73 -58.42 -22.56
CA ILE A 679 43.00 -59.54 -21.96
C ILE A 679 43.88 -60.79 -21.85
N LEU A 680 44.67 -61.08 -22.88
CA LEU A 680 45.55 -62.26 -22.91
C LEU A 680 46.72 -62.13 -21.92
N GLU A 681 47.30 -60.93 -21.80
CA GLU A 681 48.33 -60.61 -20.80
C GLU A 681 47.77 -60.76 -19.38
N LEU A 682 46.62 -60.14 -19.09
CA LEU A 682 46.00 -60.21 -17.78
C LEU A 682 45.57 -61.64 -17.40
N LYS A 683 45.15 -62.48 -18.36
CA LYS A 683 44.81 -63.89 -18.09
C LYS A 683 45.98 -64.73 -17.58
N GLN A 684 47.23 -64.31 -17.78
CA GLN A 684 48.41 -65.03 -17.28
C GLN A 684 48.72 -64.72 -15.81
N ASP A 685 48.17 -63.62 -15.25
CA ASP A 685 48.31 -63.23 -13.85
C ASP A 685 47.05 -63.61 -13.05
N GLU A 686 47.17 -64.58 -12.13
CA GLU A 686 46.04 -65.10 -11.33
C GLU A 686 45.54 -64.13 -10.24
N THR A 687 46.26 -63.03 -9.99
CA THR A 687 45.92 -62.08 -8.93
C THR A 687 44.93 -61.01 -9.42
N ASN A 688 43.64 -61.38 -9.40
CA ASN A 688 42.50 -60.48 -9.24
C ASN A 688 42.18 -59.52 -10.40
N ASN A 689 41.67 -60.07 -11.51
CA ASN A 689 41.34 -59.27 -12.69
C ASN A 689 39.86 -58.85 -12.75
N ARG A 690 39.53 -57.77 -12.03
CA ARG A 690 38.22 -57.08 -12.10
C ARG A 690 37.78 -56.77 -13.53
N PHE A 691 38.73 -56.47 -14.42
CA PHE A 691 38.50 -56.21 -15.85
C PHE A 691 38.02 -57.45 -16.62
N ILE A 692 38.57 -58.64 -16.35
CA ILE A 692 38.24 -59.88 -17.10
C ILE A 692 36.78 -60.29 -16.90
N ASN A 693 36.21 -60.05 -15.71
CA ASN A 693 34.83 -60.42 -15.40
C ASN A 693 33.78 -59.50 -16.03
N GLU A 694 34.18 -58.32 -16.49
CA GLU A 694 33.27 -57.29 -17.02
C GLU A 694 33.29 -57.24 -18.57
N VAL A 695 34.17 -58.00 -19.25
CA VAL A 695 34.33 -57.94 -20.71
C VAL A 695 33.73 -59.16 -21.43
N ASP A 696 32.92 -58.91 -22.46
CA ASP A 696 32.32 -59.98 -23.30
C ASP A 696 33.34 -60.55 -24.31
N PHE A 697 33.91 -61.71 -23.99
CA PHE A 697 34.90 -62.40 -24.84
C PHE A 697 34.40 -62.76 -26.25
N LYS A 698 33.09 -62.85 -26.50
CA LYS A 698 32.53 -63.11 -27.83
C LYS A 698 32.80 -61.95 -28.79
N LYS A 699 32.69 -60.70 -28.31
CA LYS A 699 32.93 -59.49 -29.12
C LYS A 699 34.41 -59.30 -29.53
N PHE A 700 35.33 -59.88 -28.77
CA PHE A 700 36.78 -59.81 -29.03
C PHE A 700 37.33 -61.04 -29.77
N GLY A 701 36.45 -61.92 -30.29
CA GLY A 701 36.82 -63.01 -31.19
C GLY A 701 37.66 -64.11 -30.52
N LEU A 702 37.31 -64.48 -29.28
CA LEU A 702 38.00 -65.51 -28.49
C LEU A 702 37.28 -66.87 -28.45
N LEU A 703 36.17 -67.03 -29.18
CA LEU A 703 35.43 -68.29 -29.33
C LEU A 703 35.16 -68.55 -30.82
N THR A 704 36.08 -69.23 -31.52
CA THR A 704 35.80 -69.82 -32.84
C THR A 704 36.35 -71.24 -32.85
N ASN A 705 35.47 -72.21 -32.64
CA ASN A 705 35.72 -73.62 -32.95
C ASN A 705 34.36 -74.27 -33.27
N THR A 706 33.83 -74.05 -34.48
CA THR A 706 32.77 -74.91 -35.02
C THR A 706 33.17 -75.34 -36.43
N LYS A 707 33.07 -76.65 -36.69
CA LYS A 707 33.57 -77.36 -37.88
C LYS A 707 32.71 -77.18 -39.14
N TYR A 708 31.63 -76.40 -39.08
CA TYR A 708 30.65 -76.29 -40.16
C TYR A 708 30.54 -74.86 -40.69
N ASP A 709 30.40 -74.73 -42.01
CA ASP A 709 30.11 -73.44 -42.65
C ASP A 709 28.68 -73.02 -42.32
N PHE A 710 28.55 -72.08 -41.38
CA PHE A 710 27.27 -71.55 -40.90
C PHE A 710 26.37 -71.07 -42.04
N LYS A 711 26.94 -70.50 -43.12
CA LYS A 711 26.17 -70.05 -44.28
C LYS A 711 25.52 -71.20 -45.04
N LYS A 712 26.19 -72.36 -45.10
CA LYS A 712 25.65 -73.54 -45.78
C LYS A 712 24.49 -74.14 -45.00
N VAL A 713 24.55 -74.12 -43.67
CA VAL A 713 23.46 -74.59 -42.80
C VAL A 713 22.22 -73.72 -42.97
N GLU A 714 22.38 -72.40 -42.94
CA GLU A 714 21.28 -71.45 -43.11
C GLU A 714 20.60 -71.57 -44.49
N LEU A 715 21.38 -71.73 -45.56
CA LEU A 715 20.84 -71.96 -46.90
C LEU A 715 20.05 -73.26 -47.00
N THR A 716 20.52 -74.33 -46.35
CA THR A 716 19.87 -75.63 -46.39
C THR A 716 18.59 -75.62 -45.56
N TRP A 717 18.61 -74.99 -44.37
CA TRP A 717 17.42 -74.75 -43.56
C TRP A 717 16.31 -74.08 -44.36
N ASN A 718 16.63 -72.95 -45.00
CA ASN A 718 15.68 -72.16 -45.77
C ASN A 718 15.04 -72.95 -46.92
N LYS A 719 15.80 -73.89 -47.52
CA LYS A 719 15.31 -74.78 -48.57
C LYS A 719 14.38 -75.86 -48.02
N VAL A 720 14.70 -76.44 -46.87
CA VAL A 720 13.94 -77.55 -46.26
C VAL A 720 12.59 -77.08 -45.71
N VAL A 721 12.57 -75.95 -44.99
CA VAL A 721 11.33 -75.45 -44.35
C VAL A 721 10.50 -74.53 -45.24
N GLY A 722 11.08 -74.06 -46.34
CA GLY A 722 10.43 -73.15 -47.29
C GLY A 722 10.32 -71.72 -46.77
N LYS A 723 10.02 -70.79 -47.68
CA LYS A 723 10.12 -69.34 -47.46
C LYS A 723 9.28 -68.82 -46.29
N GLY A 724 8.12 -69.43 -46.02
CA GLY A 724 7.21 -69.01 -44.95
C GLY A 724 7.78 -69.22 -43.54
N ILE A 725 8.36 -70.40 -43.28
CA ILE A 725 9.00 -70.71 -41.99
C ILE A 725 10.37 -70.04 -41.92
N ALA A 726 11.14 -70.04 -43.01
CA ALA A 726 12.46 -69.42 -43.09
C ALA A 726 12.46 -67.93 -42.72
N GLN A 727 11.44 -67.16 -43.14
CA GLN A 727 11.36 -65.74 -42.80
C GLN A 727 11.08 -65.44 -41.33
N LYS A 728 10.55 -66.42 -40.59
CA LYS A 728 10.17 -66.32 -39.18
C LYS A 728 10.94 -67.31 -38.30
N SER A 729 12.09 -67.76 -38.80
CA SER A 729 13.03 -68.59 -38.06
C SER A 729 14.43 -68.09 -38.31
N LYS A 730 15.32 -68.39 -37.38
CA LYS A 730 16.72 -68.03 -37.45
C LYS A 730 17.55 -69.22 -37.02
N VAL A 731 18.52 -69.59 -37.83
CA VAL A 731 19.56 -70.53 -37.41
C VAL A 731 20.50 -69.76 -36.49
N ASP A 732 20.60 -70.17 -35.23
CA ASP A 732 21.36 -69.42 -34.23
C ASP A 732 22.76 -69.96 -34.04
N ASP A 733 22.90 -71.28 -33.87
CA ASP A 733 24.21 -71.90 -33.70
C ASP A 733 24.19 -73.41 -34.05
N PHE A 734 25.39 -73.97 -34.19
CA PHE A 734 25.64 -75.40 -34.28
C PHE A 734 26.57 -75.79 -33.13
N VAL A 735 26.01 -76.39 -32.09
CA VAL A 735 26.76 -76.78 -30.88
C VAL A 735 27.00 -78.28 -30.94
N ASP A 736 28.27 -78.66 -31.07
CA ASP A 736 28.71 -80.04 -31.32
C ASP A 736 28.11 -80.64 -32.59
N ASP A 737 27.03 -81.42 -32.46
CA ASP A 737 26.24 -82.05 -33.53
C ASP A 737 24.73 -81.73 -33.44
N ASP A 738 24.37 -80.74 -32.59
CA ASP A 738 23.01 -80.23 -32.41
C ASP A 738 22.83 -78.87 -33.08
N LEU A 739 21.74 -78.72 -33.85
CA LEU A 739 21.40 -77.47 -34.53
C LEU A 739 20.38 -76.67 -33.71
N LEU A 740 20.74 -75.44 -33.30
CA LEU A 740 19.88 -74.54 -32.54
C LEU A 740 19.16 -73.55 -33.47
N ILE A 741 17.83 -73.50 -33.37
CA ILE A 741 16.99 -72.66 -34.22
C ILE A 741 15.93 -71.95 -33.38
N SER A 742 15.96 -70.63 -33.43
CA SER A 742 14.88 -69.78 -32.92
C SER A 742 13.75 -69.68 -33.95
N ILE A 743 12.51 -69.87 -33.52
CA ILE A 743 11.32 -69.80 -34.37
C ILE A 743 10.21 -69.00 -33.68
N SER A 744 9.47 -68.19 -34.43
CA SER A 744 8.31 -67.48 -33.88
C SER A 744 7.23 -68.44 -33.34
N GLU A 745 6.69 -68.15 -32.15
CA GLU A 745 5.70 -68.98 -31.43
C GLU A 745 4.44 -69.29 -32.28
N GLU A 746 4.06 -68.41 -33.21
CA GLU A 746 2.95 -68.59 -34.15
C GLU A 746 3.10 -69.83 -35.05
N LEU A 747 4.33 -70.30 -35.26
CA LEU A 747 4.64 -71.46 -36.11
C LEU A 747 4.77 -72.76 -35.32
N TYR A 748 4.61 -72.74 -34.00
CA TYR A 748 4.79 -73.90 -33.12
C TYR A 748 4.04 -75.13 -33.62
N SER A 749 2.74 -74.99 -33.89
CA SER A 749 1.89 -76.10 -34.34
C SER A 749 2.34 -76.70 -35.68
N ILE A 750 2.81 -75.87 -36.62
CA ILE A 750 3.24 -76.30 -37.95
C ILE A 750 4.62 -76.98 -37.89
N VAL A 751 5.55 -76.42 -37.12
CA VAL A 751 6.90 -76.97 -36.95
C VAL A 751 6.85 -78.26 -36.14
N GLU A 752 6.05 -78.32 -35.09
CA GLU A 752 5.90 -79.53 -34.26
C GLU A 752 5.31 -80.71 -35.06
N MET A 753 4.35 -80.44 -35.96
CA MET A 753 3.79 -81.46 -36.86
C MET A 753 4.77 -81.92 -37.96
N SER A 754 5.83 -81.16 -38.24
CA SER A 754 6.77 -81.42 -39.35
C SER A 754 8.21 -81.69 -38.91
N LYS A 755 8.51 -81.67 -37.61
CA LYS A 755 9.85 -81.80 -37.02
C LYS A 755 10.63 -83.02 -37.50
N ASP A 756 9.99 -84.19 -37.54
CA ASP A 756 10.65 -85.44 -37.92
C ASP A 756 11.05 -85.42 -39.40
N ARG A 757 10.20 -84.84 -40.26
CA ARG A 757 10.50 -84.67 -41.69
C ARG A 757 11.61 -83.65 -41.92
N ILE A 758 11.60 -82.53 -41.19
CA ILE A 758 12.62 -81.48 -41.30
C ILE A 758 13.98 -82.03 -40.87
N PHE A 759 14.01 -82.77 -39.76
CA PHE A 759 15.21 -83.43 -39.26
C PHE A 759 15.79 -84.43 -40.28
N GLU A 760 14.95 -85.32 -40.83
CA GLU A 760 15.39 -86.30 -41.83
C GLU A 760 15.95 -85.66 -43.12
N GLU A 761 15.33 -84.58 -43.60
CA GLU A 761 15.84 -83.86 -44.78
C GLU A 761 17.16 -83.13 -44.52
N LEU A 762 17.35 -82.56 -43.31
CA LEU A 762 18.62 -81.93 -42.93
C LEU A 762 19.72 -82.96 -42.71
N LYS A 763 19.38 -84.13 -42.14
CA LYS A 763 20.31 -85.23 -41.90
C LYS A 763 20.87 -85.82 -43.20
N LYS A 764 20.17 -85.70 -44.33
CA LYS A 764 20.70 -86.08 -45.66
C LYS A 764 21.90 -85.23 -46.10
N GLU A 765 21.87 -83.93 -45.81
CA GLU A 765 22.96 -82.98 -46.14
C GLU A 765 24.00 -82.89 -45.02
N PHE A 766 23.60 -83.17 -43.78
CA PHE A 766 24.44 -83.17 -42.59
C PHE A 766 24.29 -84.50 -41.82
N PRO A 767 24.99 -85.58 -42.24
CA PRO A 767 24.79 -86.93 -41.69
C PRO A 767 25.10 -87.09 -40.20
N GLN A 768 25.92 -86.18 -39.66
CA GLN A 768 26.36 -86.14 -38.26
C GLN A 768 25.32 -85.47 -37.35
N LEU A 769 24.27 -84.86 -37.90
CA LEU A 769 23.26 -84.14 -37.12
C LEU A 769 22.50 -85.09 -36.19
N ASP A 770 22.59 -84.83 -34.88
CA ASP A 770 22.00 -85.67 -33.85
C ASP A 770 20.58 -85.24 -33.50
N ARG A 771 20.32 -83.94 -33.34
CA ARG A 771 18.97 -83.38 -33.16
C ARG A 771 18.93 -81.89 -33.53
N ILE A 772 17.70 -81.38 -33.67
CA ILE A 772 17.44 -79.94 -33.82
C ILE A 772 16.73 -79.47 -32.55
N ILE A 773 17.24 -78.40 -31.95
CA ILE A 773 16.68 -77.77 -30.76
C ILE A 773 15.95 -76.50 -31.21
N TYR A 774 14.65 -76.47 -30.93
CA TYR A 774 13.79 -75.35 -31.27
C TYR A 774 13.56 -74.46 -30.05
N GLU A 775 13.90 -73.18 -30.16
CA GLU A 775 13.55 -72.15 -29.18
C GLU A 775 12.45 -71.26 -29.75
N TYR A 776 11.31 -71.19 -29.06
CA TYR A 776 10.19 -70.38 -29.52
C TYR A 776 10.20 -69.00 -28.87
N TYR A 777 10.04 -67.96 -29.69
CA TYR A 777 10.06 -66.55 -29.27
C TYR A 777 8.86 -65.74 -29.77
#